data_AF-A0A2T1CE30-F1
#
_entry.id   AF-A0A2T1CE30-F1
#
_cell.length_a   1.000
_cell.length_b   1.000
_cell.length_c   1.000
_cell.angle_alpha   90.00
_cell.angle_beta   90.00
_cell.angle_gamma   90.00
#
_symmetry.space_group_name_H-M   'P 1'
#
loop_
_entity.id
_entity.type
_entity.pdbx_description
1 polymer ?
#
loop_
_entity_poly.entity_id
_entity_poly.type
_entity_poly.pdbx_seq_one_letter_code
_entity_poly.pdbx_strand_id
1 'polypeptide(L)'
;YAGAGSGHDRYFYEHQADMVAGAVAPPKLELANQDLVKSHIYSIWLSKAGINFGDSMNQILDLEKSEYPLKADLMEQLQAAQEPVTFQKCLDATRSILADAFCQTDLERVSWYGAAWLEQTLDHALTAFDRACDRWRKLYGAAVEQRDESLQMINRVTAGNATKQEKDVADRSQREAQRQIDILVGQNQSKNNSQFEFYPYRYFASEGFLPGFNFPRLPVRAYIPTGRDKGDYISRPRNLAIREMAPGNILYHEGSKFKIDRTKRFTKGNENEYQRLVVCHSCGYFHTSVVDICENCGQKPTADKQGKPANITKVLEMDTMSTRRRERITCDEEDRLKSGYQINTYFQFTDHRKESAIVADADGTTLLKLTYGETAEIMRLNRGLRSTKEWGFRLDTGTGQWVTAANAQSNSSANIETDVHLLVKDTSNILLIEVTDLPEQNPEAFTATLQYALARSLQNLYKLESAELGTERLGEKGNQILFWEAAEGGAGVLSQILEDPQSFQKLANAAQEICHFHKEKNSCAQACYECLLSYGNQWDHALLNRHMIGGFLKQLRGSRIDRHAAGVSREEQYQKLYSQTDPNSDYERVVLEAIYQQGIKLPDTAQLLIAEANCKPDFIYTAQKLAIFCDGSVHDSPEQRQRDEIIRDDLQYVAGYTVLTFHYRQDQDLTAKLAELKALLN
;
A
#
# COMPACT_ATOMS: atom_id res chain seq x y z
N TYR A 1 8.05 -0.90 -25.47
CA TYR A 1 7.23 -0.80 -26.70
C TYR A 1 6.97 0.67 -26.90
N ALA A 2 7.53 1.32 -27.93
CA ALA A 2 7.25 2.74 -28.20
C ALA A 2 5.91 2.84 -28.96
N GLY A 3 4.92 3.48 -28.35
CA GLY A 3 3.58 3.64 -28.89
C GLY A 3 3.34 5.05 -29.40
N ALA A 4 2.98 5.22 -30.67
CA ALA A 4 2.66 6.52 -31.28
C ALA A 4 1.49 7.29 -30.60
N GLY A 5 0.75 6.65 -29.69
CA GLY A 5 -0.30 7.26 -28.87
C GLY A 5 0.09 7.55 -27.42
N SER A 6 1.29 7.18 -26.98
CA SER A 6 1.79 7.48 -25.64
C SER A 6 2.21 8.95 -25.56
N GLY A 7 1.64 9.70 -24.61
CA GLY A 7 2.03 11.10 -24.37
C GLY A 7 3.50 11.24 -23.98
N HIS A 8 4.04 10.24 -23.27
CA HIS A 8 5.46 10.16 -22.93
C HIS A 8 6.32 10.04 -24.20
N ASP A 9 6.00 9.09 -25.08
CA ASP A 9 6.81 8.86 -26.28
C ASP A 9 6.73 10.02 -27.27
N ARG A 10 5.55 10.65 -27.38
CA ARG A 10 5.36 11.86 -28.20
C ARG A 10 6.22 13.02 -27.72
N TYR A 11 6.32 13.23 -26.40
CA TYR A 11 7.20 14.25 -25.85
C TYR A 11 8.65 14.07 -26.33
N PHE A 12 9.19 12.84 -26.25
CA PHE A 12 10.54 12.56 -26.71
C PHE A 12 10.70 12.61 -28.23
N TYR A 13 9.66 12.30 -29.01
CA TYR A 13 9.70 12.50 -30.47
C TYR A 13 9.81 13.98 -30.87
N GLU A 14 9.27 14.90 -30.06
CA GLU A 14 9.44 16.34 -30.26
C GLU A 14 10.79 16.84 -29.72
N HIS A 15 11.32 16.20 -28.68
CA HIS A 15 12.62 16.49 -28.06
C HIS A 15 13.72 15.56 -28.59
N GLN A 16 13.89 15.53 -29.91
CA GLN A 16 14.82 14.63 -30.60
C GLN A 16 16.26 14.75 -30.08
N ALA A 17 16.68 15.95 -29.69
CA ALA A 17 18.01 16.18 -29.12
C ALA A 17 18.26 15.35 -27.86
N ASP A 18 17.27 15.23 -26.97
CA ASP A 18 17.37 14.45 -25.74
C ASP A 18 17.40 12.94 -26.04
N MET A 19 16.64 12.50 -27.04
CA MET A 19 16.66 11.11 -27.51
C MET A 19 18.00 10.73 -28.16
N VAL A 20 18.56 11.62 -28.99
CA VAL A 20 19.81 11.39 -29.73
C VAL A 20 21.04 11.54 -28.83
N ALA A 21 21.00 12.44 -27.84
CA ALA A 21 22.08 12.62 -26.88
C ALA A 21 22.35 11.35 -26.05
N GLY A 22 21.38 10.42 -25.98
CA GLY A 22 21.54 9.15 -25.26
C GLY A 22 21.79 9.33 -23.76
N ALA A 23 21.53 10.51 -23.22
CA ALA A 23 21.68 10.83 -21.80
C ALA A 23 20.54 10.16 -21.01
N VAL A 24 20.66 8.85 -20.83
CA VAL A 24 19.80 8.10 -19.91
C VAL A 24 20.29 8.41 -18.52
N ALA A 25 19.54 9.25 -17.79
CA ALA A 25 19.76 9.40 -16.36
C ALA A 25 19.61 8.02 -15.72
N PRO A 26 20.56 7.57 -14.87
CA PRO A 26 20.44 6.29 -14.21
C PRO A 26 19.13 6.26 -13.42
N PRO A 27 18.35 5.15 -13.49
CA PRO A 27 17.16 5.03 -12.66
C PRO A 27 17.59 5.14 -11.20
N LYS A 28 17.01 6.10 -10.49
CA LYS A 28 17.25 6.26 -9.07
C LYS A 28 16.36 5.25 -8.35
N LEU A 29 16.92 4.09 -8.07
CA LEU A 29 16.29 3.10 -7.20
C LEU A 29 16.55 3.52 -5.76
N GLU A 30 15.48 3.65 -4.97
CA GLU A 30 15.58 3.91 -3.54
C GLU A 30 15.47 2.57 -2.79
N LEU A 31 16.48 2.23 -1.97
CA LEU A 31 16.46 1.03 -1.12
C LEU A 31 15.68 1.23 0.20
N ALA A 32 14.71 2.14 0.21
CA ALA A 32 13.85 2.41 1.36
C ALA A 32 12.75 1.35 1.54
N ASN A 33 12.43 0.58 0.50
CA ASN A 33 11.38 -0.43 0.60
C ASN A 33 11.87 -1.69 1.32
N GLN A 34 11.43 -1.80 2.57
CA GLN A 34 11.73 -2.91 3.47
C GLN A 34 11.43 -4.27 2.84
N ASP A 35 10.34 -4.41 2.11
CA ASP A 35 9.91 -5.69 1.55
C ASP A 35 10.78 -6.15 0.38
N LEU A 36 11.24 -5.21 -0.45
CA LEU A 36 12.21 -5.50 -1.50
C LEU A 36 13.50 -6.04 -0.88
N VAL A 37 14.04 -5.35 0.14
CA VAL A 37 15.26 -5.78 0.84
C VAL A 37 15.06 -7.14 1.51
N LYS A 38 13.92 -7.38 2.19
CA LYS A 38 13.60 -8.69 2.79
C LYS A 38 13.64 -9.82 1.77
N SER A 39 13.05 -9.63 0.58
CA SER A 39 13.02 -10.67 -0.46
C SER A 39 14.44 -11.06 -0.93
N HIS A 40 15.36 -10.09 -0.99
CA HIS A 40 16.76 -10.34 -1.29
C HIS A 40 17.49 -11.07 -0.16
N ILE A 41 17.22 -10.71 1.10
CA ILE A 41 17.76 -11.40 2.27
C ILE A 41 17.32 -12.87 2.27
N TYR A 42 16.04 -13.15 2.02
CA TYR A 42 15.52 -14.51 1.91
C TYR A 42 16.14 -15.30 0.76
N SER A 43 16.43 -14.64 -0.37
CA SER A 43 17.16 -15.26 -1.49
C SER A 43 18.59 -15.66 -1.09
N ILE A 44 19.30 -14.83 -0.34
CA ILE A 44 20.64 -15.16 0.21
C ILE A 44 20.53 -16.34 1.17
N TRP A 45 19.55 -16.33 2.08
CA TRP A 45 19.31 -17.41 3.03
C TRP A 45 19.06 -18.76 2.32
N LEU A 46 18.17 -18.79 1.32
CA LEU A 46 17.92 -19.99 0.51
C LEU A 46 19.16 -20.47 -0.25
N SER A 47 19.96 -19.54 -0.79
CA SER A 47 21.20 -19.85 -1.49
C SER A 47 22.21 -20.52 -0.56
N LYS A 48 22.34 -20.05 0.67
CA LYS A 48 23.22 -20.64 1.69
C LYS A 48 22.71 -21.96 2.22
N ALA A 49 21.39 -22.15 2.26
CA ALA A 49 20.74 -23.41 2.56
C ALA A 49 20.91 -24.46 1.43
N GLY A 50 21.29 -24.05 0.21
CA GLY A 50 21.52 -24.96 -0.91
C GLY A 50 20.24 -25.56 -1.49
N ILE A 51 19.10 -24.87 -1.34
CA ILE A 51 17.80 -25.41 -1.69
C ILE A 51 17.56 -25.42 -3.20
N ASN A 52 17.02 -26.54 -3.68
CA ASN A 52 16.47 -26.68 -5.02
C ASN A 52 14.98 -26.99 -4.93
N PHE A 53 14.15 -26.09 -5.43
CA PHE A 53 12.69 -26.22 -5.39
C PHE A 53 12.12 -27.19 -6.43
N GLY A 54 12.93 -27.61 -7.40
CA GLY A 54 12.49 -28.40 -8.53
C GLY A 54 11.42 -27.68 -9.37
N ASP A 55 10.47 -28.44 -9.90
CA ASP A 55 9.55 -27.96 -10.94
C ASP A 55 8.13 -27.66 -10.43
N SER A 56 7.76 -28.12 -9.23
CA SER A 56 6.37 -28.10 -8.77
C SER A 56 6.20 -28.06 -7.25
N MET A 57 5.09 -27.48 -6.79
CA MET A 57 4.81 -27.28 -5.36
C MET A 57 4.62 -28.60 -4.58
N ASN A 58 4.21 -29.69 -5.22
CA ASN A 58 4.14 -31.02 -4.60
C ASN A 58 5.52 -31.66 -4.35
N GLN A 59 6.61 -31.04 -4.82
CA GLN A 59 7.97 -31.39 -4.42
C GLN A 59 8.38 -30.70 -3.11
N ILE A 60 7.71 -29.60 -2.76
CA ILE A 60 7.96 -28.78 -1.55
C ILE A 60 7.03 -29.18 -0.40
N LEU A 61 5.75 -29.40 -0.72
CA LEU A 61 4.70 -29.69 0.26
C LEU A 61 4.32 -31.16 0.27
N ASP A 62 4.02 -31.67 1.46
CA ASP A 62 3.54 -33.03 1.71
C ASP A 62 2.01 -33.07 1.60
N LEU A 63 1.52 -33.50 0.43
CA LEU A 63 0.09 -33.50 0.11
C LEU A 63 -0.69 -34.67 0.75
N GLU A 64 0.00 -35.60 1.41
CA GLU A 64 -0.63 -36.75 2.08
C GLU A 64 -1.00 -36.43 3.53
N LYS A 65 -0.43 -35.36 4.11
CA LYS A 65 -0.68 -34.93 5.48
C LYS A 65 -1.72 -33.80 5.54
N SER A 66 -2.38 -33.70 6.69
CA SER A 66 -3.27 -32.57 6.99
C SER A 66 -2.50 -31.25 6.94
N GLU A 67 -3.15 -30.19 6.48
CA GLU A 67 -2.61 -28.83 6.32
C GLU A 67 -1.45 -28.67 5.32
N TYR A 68 -1.04 -29.75 4.66
CA TYR A 68 0.01 -29.74 3.63
C TYR A 68 1.33 -29.08 4.12
N PRO A 69 1.99 -29.64 5.16
CA PRO A 69 3.24 -29.09 5.69
C PRO A 69 4.38 -29.21 4.67
N LEU A 70 5.48 -28.51 4.92
CA LEU A 70 6.73 -28.73 4.18
C LEU A 70 7.17 -30.20 4.30
N LYS A 71 7.75 -30.76 3.24
CA LYS A 71 8.33 -32.11 3.32
C LYS A 71 9.48 -32.16 4.32
N ALA A 72 9.63 -33.32 4.97
CA ALA A 72 10.56 -33.49 6.09
C ALA A 72 12.02 -33.26 5.69
N ASP A 73 12.42 -33.73 4.50
CA ASP A 73 13.76 -33.54 3.92
C ASP A 73 14.06 -32.06 3.64
N LEU A 74 13.10 -31.33 3.07
CA LEU A 74 13.22 -29.90 2.87
C LEU A 74 13.27 -29.14 4.21
N MET A 75 12.40 -29.51 5.16
CA MET A 75 12.37 -28.89 6.48
C MET A 75 13.71 -29.05 7.22
N GLU A 76 14.31 -30.25 7.17
CA GLU A 76 15.62 -30.53 7.76
C GLU A 76 16.72 -29.66 7.13
N GLN A 77 16.74 -29.53 5.80
CA GLN A 77 17.70 -28.65 5.10
C GLN A 77 17.54 -27.17 5.49
N LEU A 78 16.30 -26.68 5.58
CA LEU A 78 16.04 -25.30 5.97
C LEU A 78 16.36 -25.05 7.45
N GLN A 79 16.16 -26.03 8.32
CA GLN A 79 16.57 -25.97 9.73
C GLN A 79 18.09 -25.96 9.87
N ALA A 80 18.82 -26.73 9.06
CA ALA A 80 20.28 -26.69 9.04
C ALA A 80 20.82 -25.29 8.64
N ALA A 81 20.07 -24.52 7.86
CA ALA A 81 20.40 -23.14 7.53
C ALA A 81 20.24 -22.17 8.72
N GLN A 82 19.44 -22.54 9.73
CA GLN A 82 19.24 -21.80 10.98
C GLN A 82 20.24 -22.20 12.07
N GLU A 83 21.10 -23.20 11.83
CA GLU A 83 22.16 -23.54 12.78
C GLU A 83 23.15 -22.38 12.94
N PRO A 84 23.73 -22.15 14.15
CA PRO A 84 24.51 -20.95 14.45
C PRO A 84 25.63 -20.63 13.45
N VAL A 85 26.34 -21.66 12.97
CA VAL A 85 27.45 -21.47 12.02
C VAL A 85 26.96 -21.03 10.64
N THR A 86 25.87 -21.62 10.16
CA THR A 86 25.29 -21.29 8.85
C THR A 86 24.57 -19.96 8.91
N PHE A 87 23.81 -19.72 9.98
CA PHE A 87 23.15 -18.45 10.27
C PHE A 87 24.15 -17.29 10.28
N GLN A 88 25.27 -17.43 10.99
CA GLN A 88 26.29 -16.38 11.04
C GLN A 88 26.89 -16.11 9.65
N LYS A 89 27.14 -17.15 8.85
CA LYS A 89 27.61 -16.98 7.46
C LYS A 89 26.60 -16.24 6.58
N CYS A 90 25.30 -16.50 6.76
CA CYS A 90 24.23 -15.77 6.08
C CYS A 90 24.21 -14.30 6.49
N LEU A 91 24.29 -14.05 7.80
CA LEU A 91 24.30 -12.71 8.38
C LEU A 91 25.51 -11.89 7.87
N ASP A 92 26.71 -12.46 7.91
CA ASP A 92 27.94 -11.81 7.45
C ASP A 92 27.90 -11.51 5.95
N ALA A 93 27.41 -12.46 5.14
CA ALA A 93 27.25 -12.25 3.70
C ALA A 93 26.26 -11.11 3.41
N THR A 94 25.15 -11.06 4.15
CA THR A 94 24.12 -10.03 3.98
C THR A 94 24.62 -8.67 4.43
N ARG A 95 25.31 -8.58 5.58
CA ARG A 95 25.98 -7.36 6.06
C ARG A 95 26.99 -6.85 5.04
N SER A 96 27.80 -7.74 4.46
CA SER A 96 28.78 -7.35 3.45
C SER A 96 28.15 -6.73 2.21
N ILE A 97 26.96 -7.19 1.79
CA ILE A 97 26.24 -6.64 0.63
C ILE A 97 25.60 -5.30 0.98
N LEU A 98 24.95 -5.22 2.15
CA LEU A 98 24.26 -3.99 2.57
C LEU A 98 25.23 -2.88 3.01
N ALA A 99 26.49 -3.20 3.33
CA ALA A 99 27.53 -2.23 3.65
C ALA A 99 28.03 -1.42 2.43
N ASP A 100 27.57 -1.74 1.21
CA ASP A 100 27.86 -0.93 0.03
C ASP A 100 27.36 0.52 0.21
N ALA A 101 28.15 1.50 -0.25
CA ALA A 101 27.85 2.92 -0.06
C ALA A 101 26.52 3.34 -0.71
N PHE A 102 26.13 2.68 -1.81
CA PHE A 102 24.84 2.92 -2.45
C PHE A 102 23.69 2.49 -1.55
N CYS A 103 23.80 1.32 -0.91
CA CYS A 103 22.81 0.81 0.04
C CYS A 103 22.72 1.69 1.29
N GLN A 104 23.86 2.05 1.90
CA GLN A 104 23.88 2.81 3.15
C GLN A 104 23.24 4.21 2.99
N THR A 105 23.42 4.85 1.83
CA THR A 105 22.85 6.18 1.57
C THR A 105 21.33 6.24 1.77
N ASP A 106 20.63 5.16 1.43
CA ASP A 106 19.17 5.05 1.58
C ASP A 106 18.79 4.37 2.90
N LEU A 107 19.53 3.33 3.31
CA LEU A 107 19.25 2.56 4.52
C LEU A 107 19.44 3.38 5.81
N GLU A 108 20.35 4.36 5.83
CA GLU A 108 20.53 5.28 6.96
C GLU A 108 19.36 6.26 7.12
N ARG A 109 18.55 6.46 6.07
CA ARG A 109 17.40 7.39 6.10
C ARG A 109 16.14 6.75 6.63
N VAL A 110 16.06 5.42 6.59
CA VAL A 110 14.85 4.68 6.96
C VAL A 110 14.92 4.18 8.40
N SER A 111 13.84 4.41 9.14
CA SER A 111 13.74 4.04 10.56
C SER A 111 13.68 2.53 10.83
N TRP A 112 13.38 1.71 9.82
CA TRP A 112 13.20 0.26 10.00
C TRP A 112 14.48 -0.55 9.94
N TYR A 113 15.55 0.01 9.36
CA TYR A 113 16.79 -0.72 9.14
C TYR A 113 17.69 -0.65 10.37
N GLY A 114 18.28 -1.79 10.74
CA GLY A 114 19.23 -1.88 11.83
C GLY A 114 19.78 -3.30 11.98
N ALA A 115 20.84 -3.45 12.78
CA ALA A 115 21.48 -4.75 13.01
C ALA A 115 20.49 -5.77 13.59
N ALA A 116 19.67 -5.36 14.56
CA ALA A 116 18.63 -6.19 15.16
C ALA A 116 17.56 -6.60 14.16
N TRP A 117 17.14 -5.68 13.28
CA TRP A 117 16.15 -5.99 12.24
C TRP A 117 16.66 -7.06 11.27
N LEU A 118 17.92 -6.98 10.86
CA LEU A 118 18.53 -7.95 9.95
C LEU A 118 18.60 -9.35 10.60
N GLU A 119 19.03 -9.42 11.85
CA GLU A 119 19.09 -10.68 12.61
C GLU A 119 17.69 -11.29 12.77
N GLN A 120 16.70 -10.48 13.18
CA GLN A 120 15.31 -10.92 13.29
C GLN A 120 14.74 -11.37 11.94
N THR A 121 15.08 -10.70 10.84
CA THR A 121 14.58 -11.08 9.51
C THR A 121 15.09 -12.46 9.09
N LEU A 122 16.37 -12.75 9.34
CA LEU A 122 16.95 -14.06 9.05
C LEU A 122 16.41 -15.16 9.98
N ASP A 123 16.23 -14.85 11.27
CA ASP A 123 15.68 -15.79 12.26
C ASP A 123 14.25 -16.22 11.87
N HIS A 124 13.42 -15.27 11.42
CA HIS A 124 12.06 -15.54 10.96
C HIS A 124 11.98 -16.12 9.53
N ALA A 125 13.09 -16.30 8.81
CA ALA A 125 13.07 -16.68 7.39
C ALA A 125 12.36 -18.02 7.14
N LEU A 126 12.53 -19.00 8.03
CA LEU A 126 11.87 -20.31 7.93
C LEU A 126 10.34 -20.17 8.08
N THR A 127 9.90 -19.44 9.09
CA THR A 127 8.47 -19.19 9.31
C THR A 127 7.87 -18.36 8.18
N ALA A 128 8.61 -17.39 7.65
CA ALA A 128 8.18 -16.60 6.49
C ALA A 128 8.05 -17.45 5.22
N PHE A 129 8.98 -18.40 5.01
CA PHE A 129 8.93 -19.33 3.88
C PHE A 129 7.72 -20.27 3.96
N ASP A 130 7.45 -20.82 5.14
CA ASP A 130 6.27 -21.66 5.37
C ASP A 130 4.97 -20.88 5.10
N ARG A 131 4.86 -19.66 5.66
CA ARG A 131 3.69 -18.78 5.41
C ARG A 131 3.52 -18.39 3.95
N ALA A 132 4.61 -18.26 3.18
CA ALA A 132 4.52 -18.01 1.74
C ALA A 132 3.83 -19.16 0.98
N CYS A 133 3.73 -20.35 1.57
CA CYS A 133 2.97 -21.48 1.01
C CYS A 133 1.45 -21.39 1.27
N ASP A 134 0.99 -20.55 2.19
CA ASP A 134 -0.40 -20.56 2.67
C ASP A 134 -1.43 -20.25 1.58
N ARG A 135 -1.12 -19.34 0.65
CA ARG A 135 -2.03 -19.02 -0.47
C ARG A 135 -2.18 -20.21 -1.41
N TRP A 136 -1.10 -20.94 -1.69
CA TRP A 136 -1.17 -22.20 -2.41
C TRP A 136 -1.91 -23.28 -1.62
N ARG A 137 -1.66 -23.44 -0.31
CA ARG A 137 -2.36 -24.39 0.57
C ARG A 137 -3.88 -24.15 0.55
N LYS A 138 -4.31 -22.88 0.61
CA LYS A 138 -5.72 -22.50 0.52
C LYS A 138 -6.33 -22.85 -0.84
N LEU A 139 -5.63 -22.56 -1.94
CA LEU A 139 -6.07 -22.91 -3.29
C LEU A 139 -6.21 -24.42 -3.49
N TYR A 140 -5.18 -25.17 -3.09
CA TYR A 140 -5.17 -26.63 -3.20
C TYR A 140 -6.21 -27.27 -2.28
N GLY A 141 -6.28 -26.82 -1.03
CA GLY A 141 -7.27 -27.26 -0.05
C GLY A 141 -8.70 -27.04 -0.53
N ALA A 142 -9.02 -25.86 -1.07
CA ALA A 142 -10.33 -25.56 -1.62
C ALA A 142 -10.67 -26.45 -2.83
N ALA A 143 -9.69 -26.76 -3.69
CA ALA A 143 -9.90 -27.67 -4.82
C ALA A 143 -10.12 -29.12 -4.35
N VAL A 144 -9.38 -29.58 -3.34
CA VAL A 144 -9.57 -30.91 -2.72
C VAL A 144 -10.94 -31.02 -2.07
N GLU A 145 -11.35 -30.02 -1.27
CA GLU A 145 -12.66 -29.96 -0.64
C GLU A 145 -13.77 -29.98 -1.70
N GLN A 146 -13.66 -29.16 -2.75
CA GLN A 146 -14.61 -29.14 -3.87
C GLN A 146 -14.72 -30.52 -4.54
N ARG A 147 -13.62 -31.22 -4.74
CA ARG A 147 -13.60 -32.59 -5.32
C ARG A 147 -14.31 -33.57 -4.39
N ASP A 148 -13.98 -33.56 -3.11
CA ASP A 148 -14.47 -34.54 -2.14
C ASP A 148 -15.97 -34.34 -1.87
N GLU A 149 -16.44 -33.09 -1.77
CA GLU A 149 -17.87 -32.77 -1.73
C GLU A 149 -18.62 -33.29 -2.97
N SER A 150 -18.02 -33.09 -4.15
CA SER A 150 -18.62 -33.54 -5.41
C SER A 150 -18.72 -35.07 -5.45
N LEU A 151 -17.69 -35.79 -4.99
CA LEU A 151 -17.71 -37.25 -4.86
C LEU A 151 -18.78 -37.73 -3.86
N GLN A 152 -18.91 -37.07 -2.72
CA GLN A 152 -19.96 -37.39 -1.75
C GLN A 152 -21.35 -37.22 -2.36
N MET A 153 -21.58 -36.16 -3.14
CA MET A 153 -22.85 -35.94 -3.82
C MET A 153 -23.13 -37.00 -4.90
N ILE A 154 -22.13 -37.38 -5.70
CA ILE A 154 -22.25 -38.46 -6.70
C ILE A 154 -22.60 -39.79 -6.02
N ASN A 155 -21.99 -40.08 -4.87
CA ASN A 155 -22.29 -41.28 -4.07
C ASN A 155 -23.72 -41.25 -3.51
N ARG A 156 -24.20 -40.09 -3.03
CA ARG A 156 -25.60 -39.93 -2.59
C ARG A 156 -26.60 -40.16 -3.71
N VAL A 157 -26.33 -39.67 -4.92
CA VAL A 157 -27.19 -39.94 -6.09
C VAL A 157 -27.18 -41.44 -6.41
N THR A 158 -26.01 -42.08 -6.38
CA THR A 158 -25.87 -43.52 -6.64
C THR A 158 -26.64 -44.34 -5.59
N ALA A 159 -26.69 -43.87 -4.35
CA ALA A 159 -27.49 -44.46 -3.28
C ALA A 159 -29.01 -44.14 -3.36
N GLY A 160 -29.46 -43.39 -4.37
CA GLY A 160 -30.87 -43.04 -4.59
C GLY A 160 -31.39 -41.83 -3.81
N ASN A 161 -30.50 -41.09 -3.12
CA ASN A 161 -30.87 -40.00 -2.21
C ASN A 161 -30.85 -38.61 -2.88
N ALA A 162 -30.65 -38.54 -4.19
CA ALA A 162 -30.52 -37.28 -4.93
C ALA A 162 -30.89 -37.47 -6.42
N THR A 163 -31.08 -36.35 -7.11
CA THR A 163 -31.57 -36.28 -8.48
C THR A 163 -30.46 -36.43 -9.53
N LYS A 164 -30.86 -36.78 -10.76
CA LYS A 164 -29.94 -36.82 -11.92
C LYS A 164 -29.32 -35.45 -12.23
N GLN A 165 -30.05 -34.35 -12.00
CA GLN A 165 -29.53 -33.00 -12.21
C GLN A 165 -28.41 -32.65 -11.22
N GLU A 166 -28.55 -33.04 -9.96
CA GLU A 166 -27.51 -32.88 -8.95
C GLU A 166 -26.26 -33.69 -9.29
N LYS A 167 -26.42 -34.88 -9.88
CA LYS A 167 -25.29 -35.66 -10.42
C LYS A 167 -24.54 -34.92 -11.51
N ASP A 168 -25.24 -34.37 -12.50
CA ASP A 168 -24.61 -33.67 -13.63
C ASP A 168 -23.88 -32.38 -13.18
N VAL A 169 -24.37 -31.73 -12.11
CA VAL A 169 -23.68 -30.60 -11.46
C VAL A 169 -22.43 -31.08 -10.72
N ALA A 170 -22.55 -32.14 -9.92
CA ALA A 170 -21.45 -32.71 -9.16
C ALA A 170 -20.33 -33.25 -10.07
N ASP A 171 -20.66 -33.95 -11.15
CA ASP A 171 -19.69 -34.45 -12.14
C ASP A 171 -18.90 -33.30 -12.78
N ARG A 172 -19.55 -32.18 -13.10
CA ARG A 172 -18.87 -30.98 -13.63
C ARG A 172 -17.96 -30.34 -12.59
N SER A 173 -18.44 -30.19 -11.36
CA SER A 173 -17.69 -29.63 -10.24
C SER A 173 -16.45 -30.49 -9.91
N GLN A 174 -16.58 -31.81 -9.92
CA GLN A 174 -15.47 -32.75 -9.71
C GLN A 174 -14.40 -32.60 -10.79
N ARG A 175 -14.80 -32.55 -12.08
CA ARG A 175 -13.86 -32.39 -13.20
C ARG A 175 -13.13 -31.05 -13.13
N GLU A 176 -13.81 -29.99 -12.73
CA GLU A 176 -13.19 -28.67 -12.55
C GLU A 176 -12.17 -28.69 -11.41
N ALA A 177 -12.54 -29.26 -10.26
CA ALA A 177 -11.66 -29.40 -9.11
C ALA A 177 -10.41 -30.23 -9.43
N GLN A 178 -10.56 -31.36 -10.13
CA GLN A 178 -9.43 -32.17 -10.55
C GLN A 178 -8.48 -31.39 -11.46
N ARG A 179 -8.98 -30.58 -12.39
CA ARG A 179 -8.12 -29.74 -13.24
C ARG A 179 -7.33 -28.72 -12.44
N GLN A 180 -7.95 -28.07 -11.47
CA GLN A 180 -7.27 -27.12 -10.59
C GLN A 180 -6.14 -27.82 -9.83
N ILE A 181 -6.42 -29.00 -9.27
CA ILE A 181 -5.40 -29.85 -8.61
C ILE A 181 -4.25 -30.14 -9.58
N ASP A 182 -4.53 -30.65 -10.77
CA ASP A 182 -3.51 -31.02 -11.76
C ASP A 182 -2.63 -29.83 -12.17
N ILE A 183 -3.21 -28.63 -12.28
CA ILE A 183 -2.48 -27.39 -12.57
C ILE A 183 -1.60 -27.01 -11.39
N LEU A 184 -2.14 -27.01 -10.16
CA LEU A 184 -1.42 -26.63 -8.94
C LEU A 184 -0.22 -27.53 -8.67
N VAL A 185 -0.29 -28.82 -9.05
CA VAL A 185 0.82 -29.78 -8.92
C VAL A 185 1.68 -29.90 -10.19
N GLY A 186 1.38 -29.17 -11.26
CA GLY A 186 2.18 -29.13 -12.49
C GLY A 186 2.07 -30.35 -13.42
N GLN A 187 1.03 -31.18 -13.31
CA GLN A 187 0.90 -32.43 -14.09
C GLN A 187 0.51 -32.22 -15.58
N ASN A 188 -0.17 -31.12 -15.93
CA ASN A 188 -0.76 -30.91 -17.26
C ASN A 188 0.04 -29.98 -18.19
N GLN A 189 1.36 -29.93 -18.06
CA GLN A 189 2.17 -28.89 -18.71
C GLN A 189 2.95 -29.32 -19.95
N SER A 190 2.94 -28.44 -20.95
CA SER A 190 3.92 -28.46 -22.04
C SER A 190 5.29 -28.05 -21.49
N LYS A 191 6.39 -28.55 -22.07
CA LYS A 191 7.80 -28.44 -21.61
C LYS A 191 8.35 -27.02 -21.37
N ASN A 192 7.55 -25.96 -21.50
CA ASN A 192 7.95 -24.57 -21.24
C ASN A 192 7.49 -24.12 -19.85
N ASN A 193 8.31 -24.37 -18.82
CA ASN A 193 8.09 -23.94 -17.43
C ASN A 193 7.94 -22.41 -17.27
N SER A 194 8.34 -21.61 -18.27
CA SER A 194 8.28 -20.14 -18.22
C SER A 194 6.86 -19.58 -18.13
N GLN A 195 5.84 -20.32 -18.58
CA GLN A 195 4.45 -19.88 -18.54
C GLN A 195 3.71 -20.35 -17.28
N PHE A 196 4.25 -21.31 -16.52
CA PHE A 196 3.59 -21.86 -15.35
C PHE A 196 3.55 -20.88 -14.19
N GLU A 197 2.35 -20.53 -13.74
CA GLU A 197 2.18 -19.62 -12.60
C GLU A 197 2.65 -20.22 -11.27
N PHE A 198 2.50 -21.53 -11.07
CA PHE A 198 2.89 -22.23 -9.82
C PHE A 198 4.25 -22.93 -9.92
N TYR A 199 5.08 -22.55 -10.90
CA TYR A 199 6.50 -22.92 -10.88
C TYR A 199 7.13 -22.31 -9.62
N PRO A 200 7.79 -23.09 -8.74
CA PRO A 200 8.12 -22.62 -7.39
C PRO A 200 8.83 -21.27 -7.31
N TYR A 201 9.85 -21.03 -8.15
CA TYR A 201 10.58 -19.76 -8.14
C TYR A 201 9.69 -18.58 -8.56
N ARG A 202 8.79 -18.78 -9.53
CA ARG A 202 7.83 -17.76 -9.95
C ARG A 202 6.74 -17.57 -8.90
N TYR A 203 6.26 -18.65 -8.28
CA TYR A 203 5.29 -18.59 -7.20
C TYR A 203 5.83 -17.78 -6.03
N PHE A 204 7.00 -18.14 -5.49
CA PHE A 204 7.60 -17.42 -4.35
C PHE A 204 7.98 -15.97 -4.68
N ALA A 205 8.29 -15.68 -5.93
CA ALA A 205 8.44 -14.30 -6.40
C ALA A 205 7.11 -13.53 -6.32
N SER A 206 6.02 -14.11 -6.84
CA SER A 206 4.68 -13.53 -6.74
C SER A 206 4.14 -13.47 -5.31
N GLU A 207 4.59 -14.33 -4.40
CA GLU A 207 4.24 -14.22 -2.97
C GLU A 207 5.13 -13.22 -2.21
N GLY A 208 6.11 -12.60 -2.87
CA GLY A 208 7.00 -11.61 -2.27
C GLY A 208 8.09 -12.18 -1.36
N PHE A 209 8.29 -13.50 -1.39
CA PHE A 209 9.37 -14.17 -0.67
C PHE A 209 10.69 -14.09 -1.46
N LEU A 210 10.61 -14.19 -2.78
CA LEU A 210 11.74 -13.99 -3.69
C LEU A 210 11.60 -12.68 -4.48
N PRO A 211 12.71 -12.12 -5.00
CA PRO A 211 12.65 -10.99 -5.91
C PRO A 211 11.94 -11.37 -7.22
N GLY A 212 10.85 -10.65 -7.54
CA GLY A 212 10.01 -10.91 -8.70
C GLY A 212 10.07 -9.80 -9.74
N PHE A 213 11.25 -9.56 -10.33
CA PHE A 213 11.57 -8.42 -11.22
C PHE A 213 10.70 -8.21 -12.49
N ASN A 214 9.55 -8.90 -12.63
CA ASN A 214 8.50 -8.68 -13.63
C ASN A 214 7.15 -9.29 -13.22
N PHE A 215 7.01 -9.78 -11.98
CA PHE A 215 5.84 -10.51 -11.52
C PHE A 215 5.12 -9.69 -10.47
N PRO A 216 3.79 -9.51 -10.60
CA PRO A 216 3.04 -8.81 -9.57
C PRO A 216 3.15 -9.54 -8.24
N ARG A 217 3.42 -8.78 -7.17
CA ARG A 217 3.43 -9.23 -5.79
C ARG A 217 2.00 -9.34 -5.27
N LEU A 218 1.74 -10.46 -4.61
CA LEU A 218 0.46 -10.90 -4.10
C LEU A 218 -0.71 -10.69 -5.10
N PRO A 219 -0.62 -11.22 -6.34
CA PRO A 219 -1.58 -10.91 -7.40
C PRO A 219 -2.94 -11.53 -7.12
N VAL A 220 -3.97 -10.96 -7.74
CA VAL A 220 -5.27 -11.62 -7.83
C VAL A 220 -5.24 -12.57 -9.03
N ARG A 221 -5.71 -13.79 -8.81
CA ARG A 221 -5.69 -14.87 -9.80
C ARG A 221 -7.10 -15.10 -10.35
N ALA A 222 -7.21 -15.43 -11.64
CA ALA A 222 -8.46 -15.89 -12.23
C ALA A 222 -8.27 -17.24 -12.91
N TYR A 223 -9.09 -18.23 -12.54
CA TYR A 223 -9.14 -19.54 -13.19
C TYR A 223 -9.98 -19.49 -14.47
N ILE A 224 -9.38 -19.97 -15.56
CA ILE A 224 -9.97 -19.98 -16.90
C ILE A 224 -10.06 -21.41 -17.44
N PRO A 225 -11.28 -21.94 -17.69
CA PRO A 225 -11.43 -23.24 -18.31
C PRO A 225 -11.24 -23.16 -19.84
N THR A 226 -10.00 -23.29 -20.32
CA THR A 226 -9.61 -23.11 -21.74
C THR A 226 -9.95 -24.27 -22.68
N GLY A 227 -10.56 -25.36 -22.20
CA GLY A 227 -11.01 -26.44 -23.08
C GLY A 227 -11.73 -27.58 -22.37
N ARG A 228 -11.91 -28.70 -23.08
CA ARG A 228 -12.50 -29.92 -22.50
C ARG A 228 -11.64 -30.48 -21.37
N ASP A 229 -10.31 -30.41 -21.47
CA ASP A 229 -9.36 -30.98 -20.50
C ASP A 229 -8.21 -30.03 -20.12
N LYS A 230 -8.36 -28.72 -20.37
CA LYS A 230 -7.35 -27.70 -20.03
C LYS A 230 -7.97 -26.57 -19.21
N GLY A 231 -7.16 -26.01 -18.33
CA GLY A 231 -7.44 -24.78 -17.60
C GLY A 231 -6.14 -24.00 -17.42
N ASP A 232 -6.27 -22.71 -17.17
CA ASP A 232 -5.15 -21.81 -16.94
C ASP A 232 -5.47 -20.84 -15.79
N TYR A 233 -4.43 -20.33 -15.15
CA TYR A 233 -4.54 -19.22 -14.20
C TYR A 233 -3.94 -17.97 -14.81
N ILE A 234 -4.67 -16.86 -14.70
CA ILE A 234 -4.15 -15.54 -15.03
C ILE A 234 -3.97 -14.74 -13.75
N SER A 235 -2.74 -14.35 -13.48
CA SER A 235 -2.41 -13.34 -12.48
C SER A 235 -2.55 -11.90 -13.01
N ARG A 236 -3.10 -11.02 -12.17
CA ARG A 236 -3.10 -9.56 -12.38
C ARG A 236 -2.68 -8.83 -11.11
N PRO A 237 -1.95 -7.70 -11.24
CA PRO A 237 -1.73 -6.77 -10.14
C PRO A 237 -3.06 -6.38 -9.47
N ARG A 238 -3.06 -6.25 -8.14
CA ARG A 238 -4.27 -5.99 -7.34
C ARG A 238 -5.04 -4.76 -7.81
N ASN A 239 -4.32 -3.66 -8.05
CA ASN A 239 -4.85 -2.38 -8.50
C ASN A 239 -5.61 -2.45 -9.84
N LEU A 240 -5.27 -3.40 -10.71
CA LEU A 240 -5.90 -3.63 -12.00
C LEU A 240 -7.01 -4.68 -11.89
N ALA A 241 -6.75 -5.75 -11.12
CA ALA A 241 -7.67 -6.84 -10.89
C ALA A 241 -9.01 -6.39 -10.32
N ILE A 242 -9.01 -5.42 -9.38
CA ILE A 242 -10.24 -4.86 -8.77
C ILE A 242 -11.25 -4.34 -9.80
N ARG A 243 -10.78 -4.01 -11.02
CA ARG A 243 -11.59 -3.65 -12.18
C ARG A 243 -11.71 -4.78 -13.20
N GLU A 244 -10.59 -5.38 -13.62
CA GLU A 244 -10.57 -6.38 -14.71
C GLU A 244 -11.20 -7.71 -14.31
N MET A 245 -11.00 -8.13 -13.08
CA MET A 245 -11.53 -9.37 -12.53
C MET A 245 -12.77 -9.13 -11.65
N ALA A 246 -13.40 -7.96 -11.77
CA ALA A 246 -14.61 -7.63 -11.04
C ALA A 246 -15.80 -8.52 -11.44
N PRO A 247 -16.76 -8.75 -10.54
CA PRO A 247 -17.93 -9.59 -10.78
C PRO A 247 -18.68 -9.24 -12.07
N GLY A 248 -18.82 -10.24 -12.94
CA GLY A 248 -19.52 -10.10 -14.21
C GLY A 248 -18.73 -9.42 -15.33
N ASN A 249 -17.46 -9.03 -15.11
CA ASN A 249 -16.59 -8.55 -16.17
C ASN A 249 -16.20 -9.68 -17.15
N ILE A 250 -15.69 -9.31 -18.32
CA ILE A 250 -15.25 -10.25 -19.36
C ILE A 250 -13.73 -10.19 -19.54
N LEU A 251 -13.10 -11.34 -19.41
CA LEU A 251 -11.71 -11.59 -19.77
C LEU A 251 -11.64 -12.18 -21.18
N TYR A 252 -10.69 -11.70 -21.98
CA TYR A 252 -10.35 -12.25 -23.28
C TYR A 252 -9.08 -13.08 -23.14
N HIS A 253 -9.15 -14.35 -23.51
CA HIS A 253 -8.02 -15.26 -23.42
C HIS A 253 -8.10 -16.33 -24.52
N GLU A 254 -6.99 -16.57 -25.24
CA GLU A 254 -6.89 -17.50 -26.37
C GLU A 254 -8.05 -17.38 -27.39
N GLY A 255 -8.42 -16.14 -27.73
CA GLY A 255 -9.51 -15.86 -28.69
C GLY A 255 -10.92 -16.18 -28.18
N SER A 256 -11.07 -16.64 -26.94
CA SER A 256 -12.36 -16.90 -26.29
C SER A 256 -12.69 -15.82 -25.23
N LYS A 257 -13.98 -15.67 -24.93
CA LYS A 257 -14.49 -14.77 -23.90
C LYS A 257 -14.88 -15.54 -22.65
N PHE A 258 -14.45 -15.06 -21.50
CA PHE A 258 -14.69 -15.66 -20.19
C PHE A 258 -15.28 -14.62 -19.26
N LYS A 259 -16.45 -14.91 -18.69
CA LYS A 259 -17.11 -14.02 -17.73
C LYS A 259 -16.68 -14.38 -16.32
N ILE A 260 -16.28 -13.40 -15.51
CA ILE A 260 -16.10 -13.57 -14.06
C ILE A 260 -17.45 -13.96 -13.45
N ASP A 261 -17.54 -15.16 -12.90
CA ASP A 261 -18.81 -15.74 -12.45
C ASP A 261 -18.80 -16.11 -10.98
N ARG A 262 -17.67 -16.57 -10.44
CA ARG A 262 -17.57 -17.05 -9.07
C ARG A 262 -16.33 -16.51 -8.36
N THR A 263 -16.41 -16.44 -7.04
CA THR A 263 -15.28 -16.33 -6.12
C THR A 263 -15.22 -17.59 -5.25
N LYS A 264 -14.33 -17.63 -4.26
CA LYS A 264 -14.28 -18.72 -3.27
C LYS A 264 -15.64 -18.95 -2.61
N ARG A 265 -15.90 -20.19 -2.19
CA ARG A 265 -17.09 -20.55 -1.43
C ARG A 265 -16.89 -20.15 0.03
N PHE A 266 -17.98 -19.78 0.69
CA PHE A 266 -17.99 -19.48 2.12
C PHE A 266 -18.83 -20.54 2.81
N THR A 267 -18.19 -21.42 3.59
CA THR A 267 -18.86 -22.51 4.31
C THR A 267 -19.75 -21.94 5.40
N LYS A 268 -20.93 -22.55 5.61
CA LYS A 268 -21.89 -22.11 6.66
C LYS A 268 -21.23 -22.21 8.04
N GLY A 269 -21.10 -21.08 8.74
CA GLY A 269 -20.43 -20.96 10.04
C GLY A 269 -19.27 -19.95 10.05
N ASN A 270 -18.75 -19.55 8.88
CA ASN A 270 -17.73 -18.51 8.73
C ASN A 270 -18.35 -17.11 8.51
N GLU A 271 -19.32 -16.71 9.33
CA GLU A 271 -19.95 -15.36 9.27
C GLU A 271 -18.94 -14.21 9.51
N ASN A 272 -17.71 -14.53 9.94
CA ASN A 272 -16.62 -13.61 10.25
C ASN A 272 -15.68 -13.28 9.06
N GLU A 273 -15.96 -13.69 7.82
CA GLU A 273 -15.09 -13.32 6.69
C GLU A 273 -15.35 -11.92 6.13
N TYR A 274 -16.50 -11.32 6.41
CA TYR A 274 -16.75 -9.93 6.04
C TYR A 274 -15.98 -8.98 6.95
N GLN A 275 -15.16 -8.13 6.34
CA GLN A 275 -14.53 -7.01 7.02
C GLN A 275 -15.53 -5.85 7.11
N ARG A 276 -15.54 -5.20 8.28
CA ARG A 276 -16.23 -3.92 8.49
C ARG A 276 -15.23 -2.80 8.33
N LEU A 277 -15.62 -1.77 7.59
CA LEU A 277 -14.77 -0.62 7.30
C LEU A 277 -15.55 0.67 7.51
N VAL A 278 -14.88 1.68 8.06
CA VAL A 278 -15.40 3.05 8.11
C VAL A 278 -14.53 3.91 7.20
N VAL A 279 -15.15 4.59 6.24
CA VAL A 279 -14.46 5.49 5.31
C VAL A 279 -14.85 6.95 5.56
N CYS A 280 -13.86 7.83 5.58
CA CYS A 280 -14.08 9.26 5.67
C CYS A 280 -14.22 9.87 4.27
N HIS A 281 -15.43 10.25 3.87
CA HIS A 281 -15.66 10.91 2.58
C HIS A 281 -15.06 12.32 2.51
N SER A 282 -14.80 12.97 3.65
CA SER A 282 -14.22 14.32 3.68
C SER A 282 -12.75 14.36 3.28
N CYS A 283 -11.93 13.38 3.66
CA CYS A 283 -10.49 13.36 3.39
C CYS A 283 -9.97 12.10 2.67
N GLY A 284 -10.80 11.07 2.46
CA GLY A 284 -10.39 9.83 1.81
C GLY A 284 -9.64 8.84 2.72
N TYR A 285 -9.65 9.03 4.03
CA TYR A 285 -9.04 8.09 4.99
C TYR A 285 -9.96 6.90 5.27
N PHE A 286 -9.40 5.71 5.56
CA PHE A 286 -10.17 4.55 6.01
C PHE A 286 -9.76 4.08 7.40
N HIS A 287 -10.69 3.42 8.08
CA HIS A 287 -10.49 2.80 9.39
C HIS A 287 -10.99 1.34 9.35
N THR A 288 -10.20 0.44 9.92
CA THR A 288 -10.53 -0.98 10.10
C THR A 288 -11.32 -1.24 11.38
N SER A 289 -11.39 -0.25 12.28
CA SER A 289 -12.20 -0.23 13.49
C SER A 289 -13.36 0.76 13.34
N VAL A 290 -14.39 0.59 14.18
CA VAL A 290 -15.48 1.56 14.26
C VAL A 290 -14.97 2.80 14.98
N VAL A 291 -15.01 3.95 14.31
CA VAL A 291 -14.59 5.24 14.86
C VAL A 291 -15.71 6.27 14.74
N ASP A 292 -15.86 7.11 15.77
CA ASP A 292 -16.81 8.22 15.75
C ASP A 292 -16.23 9.47 15.06
N ILE A 293 -14.91 9.63 15.09
CA ILE A 293 -14.15 10.75 14.53
C ILE A 293 -13.00 10.20 13.70
N CYS A 294 -12.78 10.77 12.52
CA CYS A 294 -11.66 10.39 11.66
C CYS A 294 -10.32 10.81 12.28
N GLU A 295 -9.40 9.85 12.44
CA GLU A 295 -8.06 10.07 13.00
C GLU A 295 -7.19 11.03 12.17
N ASN A 296 -7.47 11.17 10.87
CA ASN A 296 -6.68 12.04 9.99
C ASN A 296 -7.19 13.49 9.96
N CYS A 297 -8.49 13.71 9.80
CA CYS A 297 -9.05 15.07 9.61
C CYS A 297 -9.89 15.59 10.79
N GLY A 298 -10.14 14.78 11.81
CA GLY A 298 -10.96 15.16 12.97
C GLY A 298 -12.46 15.35 12.68
N GLN A 299 -12.93 15.05 11.46
CA GLN A 299 -14.35 15.13 11.10
C GLN A 299 -15.05 13.80 11.36
N LYS A 300 -16.35 13.87 11.68
CA LYS A 300 -17.19 12.68 11.81
C LYS A 300 -17.38 12.02 10.43
N PRO A 301 -17.10 10.70 10.27
CA PRO A 301 -17.42 10.00 9.03
C PRO A 301 -18.93 9.98 8.79
N THR A 302 -19.39 10.67 7.75
CA THR A 302 -20.80 10.74 7.34
C THR A 302 -20.97 10.19 5.93
N ALA A 303 -22.22 9.93 5.50
CA ALA A 303 -22.51 9.53 4.14
C ALA A 303 -22.02 10.56 3.11
N ASP A 304 -21.71 10.10 1.90
CA ASP A 304 -21.26 10.98 0.82
C ASP A 304 -22.40 11.84 0.23
N LYS A 305 -22.07 12.79 -0.66
CA LYS A 305 -23.04 13.62 -1.42
C LYS A 305 -24.09 12.81 -2.19
N GLN A 306 -23.81 11.54 -2.50
CA GLN A 306 -24.71 10.63 -3.21
C GLN A 306 -25.52 9.74 -2.25
N GLY A 307 -25.39 9.96 -0.94
CA GLY A 307 -26.06 9.22 0.12
C GLY A 307 -25.41 7.88 0.47
N LYS A 308 -24.20 7.59 -0.03
CA LYS A 308 -23.52 6.33 0.24
C LYS A 308 -22.98 6.30 1.67
N PRO A 309 -23.18 5.21 2.42
CA PRO A 309 -22.77 5.15 3.81
C PRO A 309 -21.24 5.13 3.94
N ALA A 310 -20.75 5.82 4.98
CA ALA A 310 -19.36 5.76 5.44
C ALA A 310 -19.04 4.43 6.12
N ASN A 311 -20.00 3.82 6.82
CA ASN A 311 -19.83 2.51 7.43
C ASN A 311 -20.26 1.43 6.43
N ILE A 312 -19.33 0.53 6.11
CA ILE A 312 -19.50 -0.53 5.13
C ILE A 312 -19.29 -1.86 5.85
N THR A 313 -20.35 -2.64 5.97
CA THR A 313 -20.39 -3.83 6.84
C THR A 313 -20.00 -5.13 6.15
N LYS A 314 -20.16 -5.20 4.83
CA LYS A 314 -19.94 -6.41 4.02
C LYS A 314 -18.85 -6.18 3.00
N VAL A 315 -17.59 -6.25 3.43
CA VAL A 315 -16.44 -6.10 2.52
C VAL A 315 -15.61 -7.36 2.50
N LEU A 316 -15.30 -7.83 1.28
CA LEU A 316 -14.44 -8.99 1.05
C LEU A 316 -13.15 -8.53 0.38
N GLU A 317 -12.01 -9.02 0.87
CA GLU A 317 -10.76 -8.90 0.12
C GLU A 317 -10.86 -9.74 -1.16
N MET A 318 -10.42 -9.15 -2.27
CA MET A 318 -10.49 -9.79 -3.57
C MET A 318 -9.53 -10.97 -3.63
N ASP A 319 -10.10 -12.17 -3.65
CA ASP A 319 -9.38 -13.43 -3.77
C ASP A 319 -9.47 -13.97 -5.21
N THR A 320 -9.17 -15.26 -5.37
CA THR A 320 -9.15 -15.98 -6.63
C THR A 320 -10.54 -16.03 -7.25
N MET A 321 -10.62 -15.53 -8.48
CA MET A 321 -11.85 -15.50 -9.26
C MET A 321 -11.93 -16.73 -10.16
N SER A 322 -13.13 -17.20 -10.43
CA SER A 322 -13.41 -18.28 -11.38
C SER A 322 -14.30 -17.78 -12.49
N THR A 323 -13.97 -18.20 -13.71
CA THR A 323 -14.64 -17.73 -14.92
C THR A 323 -15.46 -18.82 -15.59
N ARG A 324 -16.46 -18.40 -16.36
CA ARG A 324 -17.21 -19.28 -17.25
C ARG A 324 -17.09 -18.82 -18.68
N ARG A 325 -16.91 -19.79 -19.60
CA ARG A 325 -16.88 -19.51 -21.04
C ARG A 325 -18.24 -18.94 -21.48
N ARG A 326 -18.21 -17.91 -22.33
CA ARG A 326 -19.42 -17.32 -22.92
C ARG A 326 -19.24 -17.14 -24.42
N GLU A 327 -20.17 -17.70 -25.21
CA GLU A 327 -20.04 -17.75 -26.68
C GLU A 327 -20.87 -16.68 -27.41
N ARG A 328 -21.82 -16.01 -26.74
CA ARG A 328 -22.72 -15.01 -27.37
C ARG A 328 -22.52 -13.61 -26.80
N ILE A 329 -22.44 -12.63 -27.71
CA ILE A 329 -22.49 -11.20 -27.40
C ILE A 329 -23.95 -10.81 -27.16
N THR A 330 -24.27 -10.21 -26.01
CA THR A 330 -25.61 -9.66 -25.71
C THR A 330 -25.54 -8.15 -25.53
N CYS A 331 -26.59 -7.40 -25.84
CA CYS A 331 -26.61 -5.92 -25.71
C CYS A 331 -26.18 -5.43 -24.31
N ASP A 332 -26.56 -6.14 -23.24
CA ASP A 332 -26.11 -5.88 -21.87
C ASP A 332 -24.57 -5.87 -21.68
N GLU A 333 -23.80 -6.54 -22.55
CA GLU A 333 -22.33 -6.56 -22.47
C GLU A 333 -21.72 -5.28 -23.03
N GLU A 334 -22.30 -4.75 -24.11
CA GLU A 334 -21.85 -3.51 -24.72
C GLU A 334 -22.16 -2.32 -23.79
N ASP A 335 -23.32 -2.34 -23.13
CA ASP A 335 -23.70 -1.32 -22.15
C ASP A 335 -22.88 -1.41 -20.85
N ARG A 336 -22.39 -2.60 -20.46
CA ARG A 336 -21.49 -2.76 -19.29
C ARG A 336 -20.05 -2.34 -19.57
N LEU A 337 -19.53 -2.64 -20.76
CA LEU A 337 -18.27 -2.07 -21.24
C LEU A 337 -18.34 -0.53 -21.23
N LYS A 338 -19.51 0.05 -21.51
CA LYS A 338 -19.77 1.50 -21.44
C LYS A 338 -19.92 2.02 -20.00
N SER A 339 -20.51 1.24 -19.08
CA SER A 339 -20.87 1.71 -17.73
C SER A 339 -19.69 1.70 -16.74
N GLY A 340 -18.87 0.65 -16.74
CA GLY A 340 -17.75 0.51 -15.80
C GLY A 340 -18.14 0.33 -14.32
N TYR A 341 -17.13 0.33 -13.44
CA TYR A 341 -17.27 0.09 -11.99
C TYR A 341 -17.10 1.37 -11.18
N GLN A 342 -17.74 1.43 -10.01
CA GLN A 342 -17.52 2.47 -9.01
C GLN A 342 -16.36 2.03 -8.11
N ILE A 343 -15.14 2.46 -8.43
CA ILE A 343 -13.95 2.18 -7.63
C ILE A 343 -13.53 3.47 -6.95
N ASN A 344 -13.41 3.43 -5.63
CA ASN A 344 -12.92 4.53 -4.82
C ASN A 344 -11.61 4.14 -4.16
N THR A 345 -10.63 5.03 -4.19
CA THR A 345 -9.37 4.84 -3.47
C THR A 345 -9.40 5.58 -2.13
N TYR A 346 -8.94 4.89 -1.10
CA TYR A 346 -8.77 5.38 0.26
C TYR A 346 -7.33 5.09 0.71
N PHE A 347 -6.86 5.82 1.70
CA PHE A 347 -5.52 5.62 2.25
C PHE A 347 -5.53 5.61 3.77
N GLN A 348 -4.48 5.05 4.36
CA GLN A 348 -4.21 5.09 5.79
C GLN A 348 -2.70 5.28 5.98
N PHE A 349 -2.30 6.22 6.84
CA PHE A 349 -0.90 6.37 7.20
C PHE A 349 -0.50 5.28 8.18
N THR A 350 0.73 4.81 8.07
CA THR A 350 1.33 3.96 9.10
C THR A 350 1.87 4.85 10.21
N ASP A 351 1.61 4.47 11.46
CA ASP A 351 2.00 5.26 12.64
C ASP A 351 3.51 5.60 12.58
N HIS A 352 3.83 6.85 12.95
CA HIS A 352 5.18 7.40 13.03
C HIS A 352 5.96 7.61 11.72
N ARG A 353 5.32 7.46 10.54
CA ARG A 353 5.98 7.67 9.22
C ARG A 353 5.32 8.75 8.36
N LYS A 354 4.92 9.83 9.02
CA LYS A 354 4.26 10.97 8.38
C LYS A 354 5.16 12.20 8.43
N GLU A 355 5.47 12.75 7.27
CA GLU A 355 6.13 14.04 7.15
C GLU A 355 5.19 15.05 6.53
N SER A 356 5.11 16.26 7.10
CA SER A 356 4.29 17.33 6.53
C SER A 356 5.18 18.48 6.08
N ALA A 357 4.82 19.13 4.99
CA ALA A 357 5.48 20.34 4.51
C ALA A 357 4.46 21.30 3.90
N ILE A 358 4.85 22.55 3.68
CA ILE A 358 4.03 23.50 2.91
C ILE A 358 4.80 23.99 1.69
N VAL A 359 4.06 24.41 0.68
CA VAL A 359 4.60 25.12 -0.49
C VAL A 359 4.13 26.56 -0.39
N ALA A 360 5.05 27.47 -0.10
CA ALA A 360 4.76 28.90 0.06
C ALA A 360 5.29 29.69 -1.13
N ASP A 361 4.51 30.67 -1.60
CA ASP A 361 4.96 31.66 -2.58
C ASP A 361 6.05 32.59 -1.98
N ALA A 362 6.70 33.40 -2.81
CA ALA A 362 7.70 34.38 -2.40
C ALA A 362 7.16 35.37 -1.33
N ASP A 363 5.85 35.64 -1.37
CA ASP A 363 5.15 36.52 -0.42
C ASP A 363 4.75 35.81 0.89
N GLY A 364 5.11 34.53 1.07
CA GLY A 364 4.77 33.72 2.25
C GLY A 364 3.37 33.09 2.21
N THR A 365 2.57 33.37 1.18
CA THR A 365 1.24 32.78 1.00
C THR A 365 1.36 31.26 0.79
N THR A 366 0.67 30.47 1.62
CA THR A 366 0.65 29.01 1.47
C THR A 366 -0.24 28.61 0.29
N LEU A 367 0.37 28.01 -0.73
CA LEU A 367 -0.32 27.53 -1.92
C LEU A 367 -0.80 26.07 -1.73
N LEU A 368 0.11 25.21 -1.27
CA LEU A 368 -0.15 23.77 -1.08
C LEU A 368 0.29 23.33 0.31
N LYS A 369 -0.45 22.38 0.88
CA LYS A 369 0.01 21.58 2.03
C LYS A 369 0.35 20.19 1.54
N LEU A 370 1.50 19.70 1.93
CA LEU A 370 2.03 18.40 1.56
C LEU A 370 2.02 17.50 2.78
N THR A 371 1.64 16.25 2.57
CA THR A 371 1.76 15.22 3.58
C THR A 371 2.27 13.96 2.92
N TYR A 372 3.48 13.58 3.28
CA TYR A 372 4.13 12.36 2.85
C TYR A 372 3.90 11.25 3.87
N GLY A 373 3.58 10.08 3.37
CA GLY A 373 3.50 8.85 4.15
C GLY A 373 4.42 7.81 3.54
N GLU A 374 5.42 7.37 4.29
CA GLU A 374 6.23 6.23 3.91
C GLU A 374 5.47 4.94 4.24
N THR A 375 5.48 3.95 3.33
CA THR A 375 4.82 2.64 3.55
C THR A 375 3.36 2.76 4.01
N ALA A 376 2.58 3.67 3.41
CA ALA A 376 1.18 3.86 3.74
C ALA A 376 0.30 2.79 3.07
N GLU A 377 -0.81 2.43 3.71
CA GLU A 377 -1.79 1.51 3.11
C GLU A 377 -2.69 2.26 2.13
N ILE A 378 -2.82 1.73 0.91
CA ILE A 378 -3.80 2.16 -0.07
C ILE A 378 -4.84 1.06 -0.23
N MET A 379 -6.11 1.43 -0.06
CA MET A 379 -7.24 0.53 -0.23
C MET A 379 -8.09 1.00 -1.40
N ARG A 380 -8.34 0.11 -2.36
CA ARG A 380 -9.28 0.37 -3.47
C ARG A 380 -10.53 -0.46 -3.25
N LEU A 381 -11.66 0.22 -3.16
CA LEU A 381 -12.96 -0.38 -2.89
C LEU A 381 -13.83 -0.34 -4.15
N ASN A 382 -14.25 -1.51 -4.64
CA ASN A 382 -15.24 -1.65 -5.69
C ASN A 382 -16.65 -1.70 -5.08
N ARG A 383 -17.44 -0.66 -5.36
CA ARG A 383 -18.80 -0.48 -4.87
C ARG A 383 -19.88 -0.91 -5.86
N GLY A 384 -19.54 -1.69 -6.87
CA GLY A 384 -20.49 -2.22 -7.84
C GLY A 384 -20.45 -1.50 -9.20
N LEU A 385 -21.49 -1.69 -9.99
CA LEU A 385 -21.61 -1.13 -11.34
C LEU A 385 -22.06 0.34 -11.27
N ARG A 386 -21.52 1.19 -12.15
CA ARG A 386 -21.95 2.60 -12.24
C ARG A 386 -23.39 2.76 -12.74
N SER A 387 -23.88 1.82 -13.54
CA SER A 387 -25.22 1.87 -14.16
C SER A 387 -26.37 1.50 -13.23
N THR A 388 -26.08 0.86 -12.10
CA THR A 388 -27.11 0.41 -11.16
C THR A 388 -27.22 1.36 -9.99
N LYS A 389 -28.44 1.54 -9.48
CA LYS A 389 -28.68 2.23 -8.19
C LYS A 389 -28.35 1.36 -6.97
N GLU A 390 -28.18 0.06 -7.18
CA GLU A 390 -27.76 -0.88 -6.13
C GLU A 390 -26.31 -0.62 -5.73
N TRP A 391 -26.03 -0.74 -4.43
CA TRP A 391 -24.69 -0.63 -3.89
C TRP A 391 -24.07 -2.02 -3.79
N GLY A 392 -22.81 -2.15 -4.21
CA GLY A 392 -22.09 -3.42 -4.16
C GLY A 392 -22.62 -4.47 -5.15
N PHE A 393 -22.31 -5.73 -4.84
CA PHE A 393 -22.63 -6.91 -5.62
C PHE A 393 -23.55 -7.84 -4.82
N ARG A 394 -24.17 -8.80 -5.51
CA ARG A 394 -24.93 -9.88 -4.89
C ARG A 394 -24.14 -11.17 -5.00
N LEU A 395 -23.98 -11.89 -3.89
CA LEU A 395 -23.18 -13.10 -3.77
C LEU A 395 -24.00 -14.22 -3.16
N ASP A 396 -24.06 -15.37 -3.83
CA ASP A 396 -24.48 -16.61 -3.18
C ASP A 396 -23.28 -17.19 -2.43
N THR A 397 -23.30 -17.12 -1.11
CA THR A 397 -22.19 -17.53 -0.25
C THR A 397 -21.92 -19.04 -0.30
N GLY A 398 -22.96 -19.86 -0.53
CA GLY A 398 -22.83 -21.31 -0.59
C GLY A 398 -22.14 -21.79 -1.87
N THR A 399 -22.43 -21.16 -3.00
CA THR A 399 -21.82 -21.52 -4.30
C THR A 399 -20.62 -20.66 -4.67
N GLY A 400 -20.46 -19.50 -4.02
CA GLY A 400 -19.51 -18.44 -4.39
C GLY A 400 -19.91 -17.69 -5.67
N GLN A 401 -21.15 -17.84 -6.17
CA GLN A 401 -21.57 -17.27 -7.45
C GLN A 401 -22.01 -15.81 -7.32
N TRP A 402 -21.53 -14.97 -8.23
CA TRP A 402 -21.99 -13.60 -8.39
C TRP A 402 -23.31 -13.56 -9.16
N VAL A 403 -24.39 -13.13 -8.49
CA VAL A 403 -25.75 -13.14 -9.03
C VAL A 403 -26.16 -11.77 -9.57
N THR A 404 -26.90 -11.76 -10.68
CA THR A 404 -27.54 -10.55 -11.21
C THR A 404 -28.96 -10.42 -10.65
N ALA A 405 -29.51 -9.21 -10.65
CA ALA A 405 -30.88 -8.96 -10.20
C ALA A 405 -31.92 -9.82 -10.92
N ALA A 406 -31.74 -10.06 -12.23
CA ALA A 406 -32.62 -10.93 -13.02
C ALA A 406 -32.55 -12.42 -12.60
N ASN A 407 -31.36 -12.92 -12.23
CA ASN A 407 -31.17 -14.32 -11.83
C ASN A 407 -31.52 -14.57 -10.36
N ALA A 408 -31.54 -13.52 -9.52
CA ALA A 408 -31.93 -13.63 -8.12
C ALA A 408 -33.44 -13.95 -7.95
N GLN A 409 -34.28 -13.59 -8.92
CA GLN A 409 -35.73 -13.90 -8.88
C GLN A 409 -36.04 -15.37 -9.23
N SER A 410 -35.17 -16.03 -10.01
CA SER A 410 -35.34 -17.45 -10.38
C SER A 410 -34.71 -18.41 -9.36
N ASN A 411 -33.69 -17.96 -8.62
CA ASN A 411 -33.02 -18.75 -7.58
C ASN A 411 -33.48 -18.29 -6.20
N SER A 412 -34.47 -18.97 -5.63
CA SER A 412 -34.95 -18.78 -4.24
C SER A 412 -34.01 -19.40 -3.20
N SER A 413 -32.69 -19.23 -3.36
CA SER A 413 -31.69 -19.75 -2.41
C SER A 413 -31.54 -18.78 -1.23
N ALA A 414 -31.71 -19.29 0.00
CA ALA A 414 -31.61 -18.52 1.24
C ALA A 414 -30.20 -17.97 1.58
N ASN A 415 -29.20 -18.16 0.71
CA ASN A 415 -27.79 -17.80 0.95
C ASN A 415 -27.33 -16.58 0.12
N ILE A 416 -28.24 -15.85 -0.53
CA ILE A 416 -27.89 -14.68 -1.35
C ILE A 416 -27.73 -13.45 -0.45
N GLU A 417 -26.49 -12.97 -0.34
CA GLU A 417 -26.14 -11.72 0.33
C GLU A 417 -26.14 -10.55 -0.67
N THR A 418 -26.72 -9.42 -0.28
CA THR A 418 -26.67 -8.15 -1.02
C THR A 418 -25.65 -7.19 -0.38
N ASP A 419 -25.31 -6.13 -1.13
CA ASP A 419 -24.41 -5.06 -0.70
C ASP A 419 -22.99 -5.53 -0.36
N VAL A 420 -22.53 -6.55 -1.09
CA VAL A 420 -21.18 -7.10 -0.95
C VAL A 420 -20.20 -6.25 -1.74
N HIS A 421 -19.22 -5.67 -1.05
CA HIS A 421 -18.16 -4.87 -1.65
C HIS A 421 -16.86 -5.68 -1.77
N LEU A 422 -16.07 -5.37 -2.80
CA LEU A 422 -14.73 -5.97 -2.96
C LEU A 422 -13.67 -4.92 -2.68
N LEU A 423 -12.63 -5.30 -1.95
CA LEU A 423 -11.47 -4.45 -1.72
C LEU A 423 -10.18 -5.12 -2.20
N VAL A 424 -9.20 -4.29 -2.53
CA VAL A 424 -7.79 -4.68 -2.57
C VAL A 424 -6.99 -3.70 -1.74
N LYS A 425 -5.96 -4.20 -1.05
CA LYS A 425 -4.99 -3.39 -0.33
C LYS A 425 -3.61 -3.51 -0.95
N ASP A 426 -2.87 -2.43 -0.90
CA ASP A 426 -1.47 -2.34 -1.28
C ASP A 426 -0.73 -1.42 -0.30
N THR A 427 0.59 -1.52 -0.24
CA THR A 427 1.43 -0.68 0.61
C THR A 427 2.41 0.08 -0.27
N SER A 428 2.41 1.41 -0.17
CA SER A 428 3.22 2.26 -1.04
C SER A 428 3.57 3.58 -0.37
N ASN A 429 4.58 4.25 -0.89
CA ASN A 429 4.85 5.64 -0.52
C ASN A 429 3.78 6.53 -1.14
N ILE A 430 3.23 7.46 -0.35
CA ILE A 430 2.18 8.38 -0.78
C ILE A 430 2.54 9.83 -0.52
N LEU A 431 2.05 10.71 -1.39
CA LEU A 431 2.11 12.14 -1.24
C LEU A 431 0.69 12.71 -1.41
N LEU A 432 0.15 13.22 -0.32
CA LEU A 432 -1.10 13.97 -0.33
C LEU A 432 -0.79 15.45 -0.55
N ILE A 433 -1.36 16.03 -1.59
CA ILE A 433 -1.27 17.45 -1.92
C ILE A 433 -2.64 18.07 -1.68
N GLU A 434 -2.73 18.98 -0.72
CA GLU A 434 -3.93 19.77 -0.46
C GLU A 434 -3.75 21.19 -1.02
N VAL A 435 -4.68 21.61 -1.89
CA VAL A 435 -4.76 22.98 -2.40
C VAL A 435 -5.43 23.85 -1.34
N THR A 436 -4.74 24.90 -0.89
CA THR A 436 -5.20 25.74 0.21
C THR A 436 -6.29 26.72 -0.23
N ASP A 437 -6.12 27.33 -1.40
CA ASP A 437 -7.08 28.27 -1.99
C ASP A 437 -7.59 27.74 -3.33
N LEU A 438 -8.83 27.27 -3.33
CA LEU A 438 -9.50 26.79 -4.54
C LEU A 438 -10.22 27.95 -5.22
N PRO A 439 -10.24 27.99 -6.57
CA PRO A 439 -11.02 29.01 -7.27
C PRO A 439 -12.52 28.87 -6.96
N GLU A 440 -13.19 30.00 -6.77
CA GLU A 440 -14.65 30.04 -6.53
C GLU A 440 -15.43 29.41 -7.68
N GLN A 441 -14.92 29.53 -8.91
CA GLN A 441 -15.54 28.98 -10.11
C GLN A 441 -14.87 27.67 -10.52
N ASN A 442 -15.68 26.64 -10.72
CA ASN A 442 -15.27 25.31 -11.22
C ASN A 442 -14.07 24.69 -10.47
N PRO A 443 -14.10 24.58 -9.13
CA PRO A 443 -12.99 24.03 -8.34
C PRO A 443 -12.61 22.59 -8.76
N GLU A 444 -13.60 21.77 -9.13
CA GLU A 444 -13.37 20.40 -9.58
C GLU A 444 -12.54 20.34 -10.87
N ALA A 445 -12.85 21.20 -11.85
CA ALA A 445 -12.12 21.27 -13.11
C ALA A 445 -10.69 21.81 -12.92
N PHE A 446 -10.51 22.75 -11.99
CA PHE A 446 -9.19 23.23 -11.58
C PHE A 446 -8.35 22.09 -11.00
N THR A 447 -8.85 21.39 -9.98
CA THR A 447 -8.11 20.29 -9.33
C THR A 447 -7.84 19.14 -10.31
N ALA A 448 -8.80 18.78 -11.16
CA ALA A 448 -8.60 17.75 -12.19
C ALA A 448 -7.49 18.14 -13.17
N THR A 449 -7.50 19.39 -13.65
CA THR A 449 -6.45 19.91 -14.54
C THR A 449 -5.09 19.93 -13.84
N LEU A 450 -5.03 20.39 -12.59
CA LEU A 450 -3.80 20.45 -11.79
C LEU A 450 -3.22 19.06 -11.54
N GLN A 451 -4.05 18.10 -11.17
CA GLN A 451 -3.66 16.70 -10.95
C GLN A 451 -2.94 16.13 -12.17
N TYR A 452 -3.56 16.20 -13.35
CA TYR A 452 -2.95 15.62 -14.56
C TYR A 452 -1.71 16.41 -15.02
N ALA A 453 -1.68 17.73 -14.83
CA ALA A 453 -0.50 18.53 -15.13
C ALA A 453 0.69 18.14 -14.24
N LEU A 454 0.47 18.00 -12.92
CA LEU A 454 1.50 17.55 -11.98
C LEU A 454 1.92 16.11 -12.25
N ALA A 455 0.98 15.20 -12.50
CA ALA A 455 1.28 13.80 -12.83
C ALA A 455 2.18 13.67 -14.06
N ARG A 456 1.88 14.41 -15.14
CA ARG A 456 2.71 14.44 -16.35
C ARG A 456 4.07 15.07 -16.11
N SER A 457 4.12 16.12 -15.29
CA SER A 457 5.37 16.80 -14.95
C SER A 457 6.29 15.88 -14.13
N LEU A 458 5.73 15.12 -13.19
CA LEU A 458 6.44 14.12 -12.41
C LEU A 458 6.99 13.01 -13.31
N GLN A 459 6.15 12.46 -14.20
CA GLN A 459 6.56 11.45 -15.17
C GLN A 459 7.72 11.93 -16.04
N ASN A 460 7.65 13.16 -16.57
CA ASN A 460 8.68 13.70 -17.46
C ASN A 460 9.99 14.07 -16.73
N LEU A 461 9.89 14.66 -15.53
CA LEU A 461 11.05 15.13 -14.76
C LEU A 461 11.83 13.95 -14.16
N TYR A 462 11.12 12.96 -13.62
CA TYR A 462 11.70 11.79 -12.97
C TYR A 462 11.78 10.55 -13.87
N LYS A 463 11.41 10.68 -15.16
CA LYS A 463 11.47 9.61 -16.17
C LYS A 463 10.70 8.35 -15.76
N LEU A 464 9.54 8.56 -15.15
CA LEU A 464 8.63 7.47 -14.74
C LEU A 464 7.71 7.08 -15.88
N GLU A 465 7.48 5.77 -16.01
CA GLU A 465 6.42 5.22 -16.85
C GLU A 465 5.04 5.60 -16.28
N SER A 466 4.05 5.69 -17.16
CA SER A 466 2.69 6.12 -16.75
C SER A 466 2.02 5.20 -15.71
N ALA A 467 2.47 3.95 -15.62
CA ALA A 467 1.96 2.95 -14.68
C ALA A 467 2.69 2.96 -13.33
N GLU A 468 3.83 3.64 -13.20
CA GLU A 468 4.66 3.67 -11.99
C GLU A 468 4.20 4.72 -10.97
N LEU A 469 3.42 5.71 -11.40
CA LEU A 469 2.86 6.76 -10.56
C LEU A 469 1.33 6.76 -10.65
N GLY A 470 0.66 6.38 -9.56
CA GLY A 470 -0.78 6.48 -9.43
C GLY A 470 -1.22 7.85 -8.90
N THR A 471 -2.41 8.29 -9.30
CA THR A 471 -2.99 9.53 -8.79
C THR A 471 -4.52 9.48 -8.73
N GLU A 472 -5.11 10.07 -7.67
CA GLU A 472 -6.55 10.17 -7.49
C GLU A 472 -6.92 11.46 -6.72
N ARG A 473 -8.08 12.05 -7.02
CA ARG A 473 -8.62 13.18 -6.25
C ARG A 473 -9.38 12.62 -5.06
N LEU A 474 -9.09 13.15 -3.86
CA LEU A 474 -9.70 12.72 -2.62
C LEU A 474 -10.57 13.81 -2.03
N GLY A 475 -11.48 13.37 -1.15
CA GLY A 475 -12.35 14.25 -0.39
C GLY A 475 -13.49 14.85 -1.21
N GLU A 476 -14.62 15.11 -0.56
CA GLU A 476 -15.77 15.73 -1.21
C GLU A 476 -15.56 17.18 -1.64
N LYS A 477 -14.61 17.87 -1.00
CA LYS A 477 -14.21 19.23 -1.38
C LYS A 477 -13.41 19.24 -2.67
N GLY A 478 -12.85 18.10 -3.07
CA GLY A 478 -12.00 17.98 -4.27
C GLY A 478 -10.78 18.90 -4.21
N ASN A 479 -10.27 19.21 -3.01
CA ASN A 479 -9.07 20.02 -2.81
C ASN A 479 -7.81 19.17 -2.58
N GLN A 480 -7.95 17.84 -2.49
CA GLN A 480 -6.86 16.92 -2.19
C GLN A 480 -6.55 16.06 -3.40
N ILE A 481 -5.26 15.91 -3.70
CA ILE A 481 -4.73 15.04 -4.74
C ILE A 481 -3.78 14.07 -4.06
N LEU A 482 -4.09 12.78 -4.14
CA LEU A 482 -3.20 11.70 -3.72
C LEU A 482 -2.31 11.30 -4.90
N PHE A 483 -1.01 11.24 -4.65
CA PHE A 483 -0.04 10.52 -5.48
C PHE A 483 0.48 9.32 -4.70
N TRP A 484 0.73 8.22 -5.41
CA TRP A 484 1.40 7.06 -4.84
C TRP A 484 2.29 6.37 -5.85
N GLU A 485 3.33 5.74 -5.34
CA GLU A 485 4.25 4.96 -6.16
C GLU A 485 3.63 3.58 -6.39
N ALA A 486 3.20 3.33 -7.63
CA ALA A 486 2.52 2.10 -8.04
C ALA A 486 3.52 1.01 -8.47
N ALA A 487 4.80 1.37 -8.64
CA ALA A 487 5.88 0.43 -8.87
C ALA A 487 6.21 -0.35 -7.59
N GLU A 488 6.45 -1.65 -7.73
CA GLU A 488 6.95 -2.47 -6.64
C GLU A 488 8.32 -1.99 -6.18
N GLY A 489 8.52 -1.86 -4.87
CA GLY A 489 9.76 -1.29 -4.33
C GLY A 489 9.70 0.22 -4.12
N GLY A 490 8.68 0.93 -4.63
CA GLY A 490 8.67 2.39 -4.63
C GLY A 490 9.68 2.96 -5.63
N ALA A 491 9.33 4.08 -6.25
CA ALA A 491 10.24 4.79 -7.15
C ALA A 491 11.16 5.76 -6.38
N GLY A 492 10.85 6.04 -5.10
CA GLY A 492 11.54 7.04 -4.28
C GLY A 492 11.47 8.46 -4.85
N VAL A 493 10.49 8.73 -5.71
CA VAL A 493 10.29 10.03 -6.33
C VAL A 493 9.52 10.94 -5.39
N LEU A 494 8.58 10.40 -4.62
CA LEU A 494 7.74 11.21 -3.73
C LEU A 494 8.52 11.76 -2.54
N SER A 495 9.46 11.00 -1.97
CA SER A 495 10.38 11.47 -0.92
C SER A 495 11.28 12.60 -1.44
N GLN A 496 11.86 12.44 -2.63
CA GLN A 496 12.72 13.46 -3.28
C GLN A 496 12.01 14.80 -3.48
N ILE A 497 10.69 14.80 -3.75
CA ILE A 497 9.92 16.03 -3.89
C ILE A 497 10.02 16.88 -2.62
N LEU A 498 9.95 16.27 -1.43
CA LEU A 498 10.06 16.99 -0.16
C LEU A 498 11.48 17.42 0.17
N GLU A 499 12.48 16.66 -0.27
CA GLU A 499 13.89 16.95 0.02
C GLU A 499 14.39 18.19 -0.72
N ASP A 500 13.98 18.39 -1.98
CA ASP A 500 14.40 19.53 -2.79
C ASP A 500 13.45 20.74 -2.60
N PRO A 501 13.92 21.86 -1.99
CA PRO A 501 13.10 23.06 -1.77
C PRO A 501 12.54 23.69 -3.06
N GLN A 502 13.13 23.38 -4.22
CA GLN A 502 12.75 23.89 -5.53
C GLN A 502 11.93 22.90 -6.36
N SER A 503 11.54 21.74 -5.81
CA SER A 503 10.80 20.70 -6.55
C SER A 503 9.55 21.25 -7.24
N PHE A 504 8.72 22.02 -6.53
CA PHE A 504 7.50 22.59 -7.14
C PHE A 504 7.78 23.65 -8.20
N GLN A 505 8.93 24.33 -8.16
CA GLN A 505 9.34 25.25 -9.22
C GLN A 505 9.65 24.46 -10.50
N LYS A 506 10.41 23.36 -10.38
CA LYS A 506 10.75 22.47 -11.49
C LYS A 506 9.50 21.83 -12.08
N LEU A 507 8.61 21.32 -11.22
CA LEU A 507 7.33 20.75 -11.64
C LEU A 507 6.42 21.77 -12.33
N ALA A 508 6.34 23.00 -11.82
CA ALA A 508 5.56 24.06 -12.43
C ALA A 508 6.08 24.46 -13.81
N ASN A 509 7.41 24.54 -13.98
CA ASN A 509 8.03 24.81 -15.27
C ASN A 509 7.73 23.69 -16.28
N ALA A 510 7.90 22.43 -15.89
CA ALA A 510 7.56 21.29 -16.73
C ALA A 510 6.06 21.27 -17.09
N ALA A 511 5.18 21.55 -16.12
CA ALA A 511 3.74 21.65 -16.36
C ALA A 511 3.39 22.76 -17.35
N GLN A 512 4.09 23.90 -17.28
CA GLN A 512 3.88 25.01 -18.22
C GLN A 512 4.27 24.65 -19.65
N GLU A 513 5.39 23.95 -19.80
CA GLU A 513 5.87 23.45 -21.09
C GLU A 513 4.89 22.43 -21.68
N ILE A 514 4.48 21.44 -20.90
CA ILE A 514 3.52 20.39 -21.28
C ILE A 514 2.17 20.99 -21.68
N CYS A 515 1.69 22.01 -20.95
CA CYS A 515 0.45 22.72 -21.28
C CYS A 515 0.60 23.71 -22.46
N HIS A 516 1.76 23.77 -23.12
CA HIS A 516 2.06 24.67 -24.24
C HIS A 516 1.92 26.17 -23.87
N PHE A 517 2.27 26.54 -22.64
CA PHE A 517 2.31 27.96 -22.23
C PHE A 517 3.60 28.66 -22.67
N HIS A 518 4.71 27.93 -22.82
CA HIS A 518 5.96 28.51 -23.32
C HIS A 518 5.94 28.70 -24.84
N LYS A 519 5.40 27.71 -25.55
CA LYS A 519 5.19 27.76 -27.00
C LYS A 519 3.74 27.44 -27.30
N GLU A 520 2.96 28.45 -27.65
CA GLU A 520 1.54 28.28 -27.90
C GLU A 520 1.28 27.33 -29.07
N LYS A 521 0.33 26.41 -28.87
CA LYS A 521 -0.13 25.45 -29.86
C LYS A 521 -1.57 25.76 -30.25
N ASN A 522 -1.77 26.34 -31.44
CA ASN A 522 -3.08 26.78 -31.94
C ASN A 522 -4.12 25.64 -32.03
N SER A 523 -3.69 24.39 -32.20
CA SER A 523 -4.60 23.23 -32.26
C SER A 523 -5.04 22.73 -30.88
N CYS A 524 -4.50 23.27 -29.78
CA CYS A 524 -4.87 22.91 -28.41
C CYS A 524 -5.76 24.00 -27.81
N ALA A 525 -7.08 23.85 -27.92
CA ALA A 525 -8.03 24.82 -27.37
C ALA A 525 -8.08 24.80 -25.83
N GLN A 526 -8.38 23.64 -25.23
CA GLN A 526 -8.49 23.48 -23.77
C GLN A 526 -7.54 22.41 -23.23
N ALA A 527 -7.51 21.26 -23.90
CA ALA A 527 -6.59 20.16 -23.65
C ALA A 527 -6.42 19.33 -24.93
N CYS A 528 -5.30 18.62 -25.05
CA CYS A 528 -5.00 17.70 -26.14
C CYS A 528 -4.22 16.49 -25.60
N TYR A 529 -4.05 15.44 -26.42
CA TYR A 529 -3.33 14.21 -26.04
C TYR A 529 -1.82 14.39 -25.84
N GLU A 530 -1.27 15.53 -26.25
CA GLU A 530 0.13 15.89 -25.99
C GLU A 530 0.31 16.70 -24.70
N CYS A 531 -0.78 17.20 -24.10
CA CYS A 531 -0.73 17.89 -22.81
C CYS A 531 -1.40 17.07 -21.70
N LEU A 532 -2.72 17.15 -21.57
CA LEU A 532 -3.47 16.62 -20.42
C LEU A 532 -4.34 15.41 -20.74
N LEU A 533 -4.73 15.19 -22.00
CA LEU A 533 -5.60 14.06 -22.37
C LEU A 533 -4.81 12.76 -22.44
N SER A 534 -5.44 11.69 -21.98
CA SER A 534 -4.97 10.31 -22.12
C SER A 534 -6.16 9.36 -22.25
N TYR A 535 -5.90 8.13 -22.67
CA TYR A 535 -6.94 7.08 -22.64
C TYR A 535 -7.38 6.72 -21.21
N GLY A 536 -6.49 6.90 -20.22
CA GLY A 536 -6.78 6.59 -18.82
C GLY A 536 -7.74 7.56 -18.14
N ASN A 537 -7.80 8.81 -18.61
CA ASN A 537 -8.60 9.88 -18.00
C ASN A 537 -9.78 10.36 -18.85
N GLN A 538 -10.31 9.51 -19.75
CA GLN A 538 -11.45 9.85 -20.62
C GLN A 538 -12.66 10.43 -19.87
N TRP A 539 -12.91 9.94 -18.66
CA TRP A 539 -14.01 10.43 -17.82
C TRP A 539 -13.84 11.88 -17.37
N ASP A 540 -12.61 12.36 -17.29
CA ASP A 540 -12.29 13.73 -16.87
C ASP A 540 -12.11 14.68 -18.06
N HIS A 541 -12.16 14.20 -19.31
CA HIS A 541 -11.88 15.05 -20.49
C HIS A 541 -12.72 16.33 -20.52
N ALA A 542 -13.97 16.29 -20.07
CA ALA A 542 -14.86 17.45 -19.99
C ALA A 542 -14.43 18.47 -18.91
N LEU A 543 -13.65 18.05 -17.91
CA LEU A 543 -13.13 18.89 -16.83
C LEU A 543 -11.78 19.52 -17.19
N LEU A 544 -11.02 18.97 -18.15
CA LEU A 544 -9.64 19.38 -18.38
C LEU A 544 -9.56 20.67 -19.21
N ASN A 545 -9.02 21.71 -18.60
CA ASN A 545 -8.75 22.97 -19.27
C ASN A 545 -7.46 23.60 -18.75
N ARG A 546 -6.40 23.55 -19.57
CA ARG A 546 -5.07 24.06 -19.21
C ARG A 546 -5.10 25.49 -18.69
N HIS A 547 -5.96 26.35 -19.23
CA HIS A 547 -6.00 27.77 -18.90
C HIS A 547 -6.43 28.04 -17.46
N MET A 548 -7.10 27.08 -16.80
CA MET A 548 -7.52 27.19 -15.40
C MET A 548 -6.35 27.23 -14.42
N ILE A 549 -5.25 26.56 -14.74
CA ILE A 549 -4.10 26.43 -13.84
C ILE A 549 -2.93 27.37 -14.20
N GLY A 550 -3.02 28.10 -15.31
CA GLY A 550 -1.89 28.91 -15.82
C GLY A 550 -1.40 29.98 -14.84
N GLY A 551 -2.31 30.64 -14.13
CA GLY A 551 -1.97 31.60 -13.07
C GLY A 551 -1.32 30.91 -11.86
N PHE A 552 -1.91 29.81 -11.40
CA PHE A 552 -1.40 29.03 -10.27
C PHE A 552 -0.03 28.42 -10.53
N LEU A 553 0.23 27.92 -11.74
CA LEU A 553 1.56 27.43 -12.13
C LEU A 553 2.61 28.56 -12.13
N LYS A 554 2.23 29.81 -12.41
CA LYS A 554 3.18 30.94 -12.30
C LYS A 554 3.56 31.23 -10.86
N GLN A 555 2.61 31.13 -9.93
CA GLN A 555 2.86 31.24 -8.49
C GLN A 555 3.75 30.09 -7.99
N LEU A 556 3.43 28.84 -8.37
CA LEU A 556 4.25 27.68 -8.02
C LEU A 556 5.70 27.74 -8.56
N ARG A 557 5.95 28.50 -9.64
CA ARG A 557 7.31 28.70 -10.13
C ARG A 557 8.15 29.58 -9.18
N GLY A 558 7.51 30.48 -8.44
CA GLY A 558 8.15 31.31 -7.42
C GLY A 558 8.23 30.66 -6.05
N SER A 559 7.54 29.53 -5.84
CA SER A 559 7.34 28.95 -4.52
C SER A 559 8.53 28.13 -4.02
N ARG A 560 8.58 27.90 -2.70
CA ARG A 560 9.55 26.99 -2.08
C ARG A 560 8.84 26.04 -1.13
N ILE A 561 9.41 24.85 -0.98
CA ILE A 561 8.97 23.91 0.07
C ILE A 561 9.59 24.34 1.39
N ASP A 562 8.75 24.43 2.41
CA ASP A 562 9.14 24.55 3.79
C ASP A 562 8.70 23.31 4.58
N ARG A 563 9.67 22.48 4.96
CA ARG A 563 9.47 21.24 5.75
C ARG A 563 9.15 21.54 7.23
N HIS A 564 9.44 22.75 7.70
CA HIS A 564 9.30 23.12 9.12
C HIS A 564 7.99 23.82 9.45
N ALA A 565 7.17 24.18 8.45
CA ALA A 565 5.97 24.98 8.65
C ALA A 565 4.64 24.20 8.66
N ALA A 566 4.66 22.86 8.50
CA ALA A 566 3.46 22.03 8.60
C ALA A 566 3.25 21.35 9.97
N GLY A 567 4.09 21.68 10.94
CA GLY A 567 3.77 21.66 12.37
C GLY A 567 3.91 23.09 12.88
N VAL A 568 3.30 23.38 14.03
CA VAL A 568 3.52 24.61 14.83
C VAL A 568 4.98 25.05 14.63
N SER A 569 5.24 26.25 14.13
CA SER A 569 6.60 26.64 13.72
C SER A 569 7.58 26.29 14.85
N ARG A 570 8.82 25.88 14.55
CA ARG A 570 9.77 25.46 15.59
C ARG A 570 9.86 26.47 16.76
N GLU A 571 9.71 27.75 16.43
CA GLU A 571 9.55 28.85 17.39
C GLU A 571 8.23 28.76 18.18
N GLU A 572 7.07 28.66 17.54
CA GLU A 572 5.80 28.49 18.23
C GLU A 572 5.72 27.20 19.08
N GLN A 573 6.35 26.09 18.65
CA GLN A 573 6.42 24.84 19.43
C GLN A 573 7.32 25.03 20.63
N TYR A 574 8.46 25.70 20.45
CA TYR A 574 9.33 26.12 21.54
C TYR A 574 8.57 27.00 22.55
N GLN A 575 7.86 28.04 22.09
CA GLN A 575 7.06 28.92 22.96
C GLN A 575 5.94 28.15 23.69
N LYS A 576 5.29 27.21 23.01
CA LYS A 576 4.25 26.35 23.60
C LYS A 576 4.85 25.46 24.71
N LEU A 577 5.95 24.76 24.45
CA LEU A 577 6.63 23.93 25.44
C LEU A 577 7.17 24.79 26.59
N TYR A 578 7.72 25.96 26.29
CA TYR A 578 8.20 26.92 27.27
C TYR A 578 7.08 27.36 28.22
N SER A 579 5.87 27.64 27.71
CA SER A 579 4.69 27.97 28.53
C SER A 579 4.16 26.82 29.39
N GLN A 580 4.54 25.58 29.09
CA GLN A 580 4.11 24.36 29.77
C GLN A 580 5.12 23.85 30.82
N THR A 581 6.31 24.44 30.89
CA THR A 581 7.32 24.18 31.94
C THR A 581 6.83 24.55 33.34
N ASP A 582 7.34 23.89 34.38
CA ASP A 582 6.98 24.21 35.76
C ASP A 582 7.41 25.66 36.10
N PRO A 583 6.51 26.51 36.62
CA PRO A 583 6.88 27.84 37.11
C PRO A 583 8.00 27.85 38.16
N ASN A 584 8.19 26.76 38.89
CA ASN A 584 9.15 26.63 40.00
C ASN A 584 10.49 25.98 39.60
N SER A 585 10.65 25.55 38.34
CA SER A 585 11.86 24.86 37.85
C SER A 585 12.49 25.63 36.69
N ASP A 586 13.40 26.56 37.01
CA ASP A 586 14.11 27.34 35.97
C ASP A 586 15.04 26.46 35.10
N TYR A 587 15.41 25.27 35.58
CA TYR A 587 16.33 24.38 34.88
C TYR A 587 15.70 23.71 33.64
N GLU A 588 14.40 23.42 33.67
CA GLU A 588 13.67 22.89 32.49
C GLU A 588 13.78 23.83 31.29
N ARG A 589 13.70 25.15 31.54
CA ARG A 589 13.81 26.18 30.51
C ARG A 589 15.20 26.24 29.91
N VAL A 590 16.24 26.10 30.74
CA VAL A 590 17.64 26.07 30.30
C VAL A 590 17.89 24.85 29.40
N VAL A 591 17.38 23.67 29.77
CA VAL A 591 17.51 22.46 28.96
C VAL A 591 16.76 22.61 27.63
N LEU A 592 15.52 23.12 27.67
CA LEU A 592 14.71 23.34 26.46
C LEU A 592 15.34 24.36 25.51
N GLU A 593 15.89 25.47 26.03
CA GLU A 593 16.61 26.47 25.25
C GLU A 593 17.87 25.88 24.61
N ALA A 594 18.61 25.03 25.35
CA ALA A 594 19.80 24.37 24.81
C ALA A 594 19.47 23.39 23.68
N ILE A 595 18.38 22.61 23.80
CA ILE A 595 17.86 21.74 22.73
C ILE A 595 17.48 22.58 21.49
N TYR A 596 16.83 23.72 21.71
CA TYR A 596 16.43 24.63 20.64
C TYR A 596 17.65 25.21 19.89
N GLN A 597 18.62 25.77 20.62
CA GLN A 597 19.83 26.39 20.05
C GLN A 597 20.71 25.39 19.29
N GLN A 598 20.80 24.14 19.75
CA GLN A 598 21.62 23.07 19.13
C GLN A 598 20.97 22.43 17.89
N GLY A 599 19.78 22.88 17.47
CA GLY A 599 19.13 22.31 16.29
C GLY A 599 18.54 20.91 16.50
N ILE A 600 18.47 20.43 17.74
CA ILE A 600 17.94 19.09 18.07
C ILE A 600 16.40 19.12 17.96
N LYS A 601 15.78 17.97 17.64
CA LYS A 601 14.32 17.82 17.58
C LYS A 601 13.72 18.19 18.95
N LEU A 602 12.74 19.09 18.96
CA LEU A 602 12.05 19.49 20.19
C LEU A 602 11.18 18.34 20.73
N PRO A 603 10.97 18.24 22.05
CA PRO A 603 10.03 17.30 22.65
C PRO A 603 8.61 17.45 22.09
N ASP A 604 7.84 16.35 22.09
CA ASP A 604 6.46 16.36 21.57
C ASP A 604 5.49 17.02 22.57
N THR A 605 5.70 16.79 23.88
CA THR A 605 4.88 17.34 24.96
C THR A 605 5.72 17.61 26.22
N ALA A 606 5.28 18.56 27.05
CA ALA A 606 5.81 18.80 28.39
C ALA A 606 4.79 18.39 29.46
N GLN A 607 5.25 17.88 30.60
CA GLN A 607 4.44 17.53 31.78
C GLN A 607 3.23 16.60 31.53
N LEU A 608 3.34 15.68 30.59
CA LEU A 608 2.28 14.71 30.30
C LEU A 608 2.24 13.62 31.39
N LEU A 609 1.05 13.34 31.92
CA LEU A 609 0.84 12.23 32.86
C LEU A 609 0.80 10.90 32.12
N ILE A 610 1.76 10.02 32.42
CA ILE A 610 1.77 8.63 31.99
C ILE A 610 1.04 7.82 33.05
N ALA A 611 -0.19 7.42 32.75
CA ALA A 611 -1.11 6.82 33.70
C ALA A 611 -0.64 5.45 34.23
N GLU A 612 0.11 4.73 33.41
CA GLU A 612 0.62 3.38 33.68
C GLU A 612 1.70 3.38 34.78
N ALA A 613 2.52 4.43 34.84
CA ALA A 613 3.57 4.62 35.85
C ALA A 613 3.22 5.72 36.87
N ASN A 614 2.03 6.32 36.76
CA ASN A 614 1.59 7.49 37.53
C ASN A 614 2.68 8.59 37.63
N CYS A 615 3.37 8.84 36.52
CA CYS A 615 4.54 9.70 36.45
C CYS A 615 4.29 10.87 35.49
N LYS A 616 4.86 12.04 35.79
CA LYS A 616 4.90 13.21 34.91
C LYS A 616 6.35 13.57 34.61
N PRO A 617 6.93 13.07 33.52
CA PRO A 617 8.22 13.56 33.04
C PRO A 617 8.13 15.01 32.58
N ASP A 618 9.25 15.73 32.64
CA ASP A 618 9.30 17.15 32.29
C ASP A 618 9.11 17.34 30.78
N PHE A 619 9.78 16.50 29.98
CA PHE A 619 9.59 16.45 28.54
C PHE A 619 9.51 15.02 28.02
N ILE A 620 8.69 14.80 26.99
CA ILE A 620 8.50 13.47 26.39
C ILE A 620 8.66 13.52 24.88
N TYR A 621 9.41 12.55 24.36
CA TYR A 621 9.38 12.13 22.96
C TYR A 621 8.54 10.85 22.85
N THR A 622 7.32 11.04 22.37
CA THR A 622 6.29 9.98 22.29
C THR A 622 6.68 8.88 21.32
N ALA A 623 7.31 9.23 20.19
CA ALA A 623 7.70 8.26 19.17
C ALA A 623 8.86 7.36 19.62
N GLN A 624 9.85 7.91 20.33
CA GLN A 624 11.03 7.18 20.83
C GLN A 624 10.78 6.50 22.20
N LYS A 625 9.60 6.71 22.80
CA LYS A 625 9.33 6.42 24.21
C LYS A 625 10.48 6.90 25.12
N LEU A 626 10.93 8.14 24.90
CA LEU A 626 12.00 8.75 25.68
C LEU A 626 11.40 9.80 26.60
N ALA A 627 11.67 9.67 27.90
CA ALA A 627 11.24 10.60 28.93
C ALA A 627 12.45 11.35 29.48
N ILE A 628 12.36 12.68 29.51
CA ILE A 628 13.39 13.56 30.06
C ILE A 628 12.95 14.05 31.43
N PHE A 629 13.87 13.95 32.39
CA PHE A 629 13.76 14.58 33.70
C PHE A 629 14.84 15.64 33.88
N CYS A 630 14.46 16.81 34.36
CA CYS A 630 15.30 17.97 34.61
C CYS A 630 15.40 18.19 36.13
N ASP A 631 16.33 17.51 36.78
CA ASP A 631 16.53 17.59 38.23
C ASP A 631 17.17 18.93 38.62
N GLY A 632 16.33 19.86 39.11
CA GLY A 632 16.73 21.13 39.71
C GLY A 632 17.13 21.02 41.20
N SER A 633 17.40 22.15 41.85
CA SER A 633 17.88 22.23 43.25
C SER A 633 16.91 21.69 44.32
N VAL A 634 15.66 21.42 43.94
CA VAL A 634 14.60 20.91 44.83
C VAL A 634 14.71 19.39 45.04
N HIS A 635 15.48 18.69 44.21
CA HIS A 635 15.68 17.22 44.24
C HIS A 635 16.93 16.78 45.01
N ASP A 636 17.56 17.68 45.77
CA ASP A 636 18.82 17.40 46.47
C ASP A 636 18.67 16.64 47.80
N SER A 637 17.45 16.47 48.31
CA SER A 637 17.23 15.74 49.58
C SER A 637 17.28 14.21 49.36
N PRO A 638 17.89 13.43 50.27
CA PRO A 638 18.05 11.98 50.10
C PRO A 638 16.72 11.22 49.96
N GLU A 639 15.69 11.70 50.65
CA GLU A 639 14.34 11.11 50.67
C GLU A 639 13.59 11.35 49.35
N GLN A 640 13.90 12.45 48.64
CA GLN A 640 13.32 12.77 47.34
C GLN A 640 14.00 11.96 46.23
N ARG A 641 15.33 11.83 46.26
CA ARG A 641 16.09 11.02 45.29
C ARG A 641 15.65 9.56 45.25
N GLN A 642 15.38 8.96 46.41
CA GLN A 642 14.93 7.58 46.48
C GLN A 642 13.50 7.40 45.94
N ARG A 643 12.65 8.41 46.03
CA ARG A 643 11.31 8.40 45.41
C ARG A 643 11.40 8.61 43.89
N ASP A 644 12.26 9.53 43.46
CA ASP A 644 12.45 9.82 42.04
C ASP A 644 13.07 8.63 41.30
N GLU A 645 13.97 7.88 41.94
CA GLU A 645 14.52 6.61 41.41
C GLU A 645 13.42 5.55 41.20
N ILE A 646 12.55 5.34 42.20
CA ILE A 646 11.44 4.36 42.08
C ILE A 646 10.49 4.75 40.95
N ILE A 647 10.15 6.03 40.82
CA ILE A 647 9.27 6.54 39.76
C ILE A 647 9.89 6.33 38.37
N ARG A 648 11.21 6.50 38.25
CA ARG A 648 11.95 6.29 36.99
C ARG A 648 12.04 4.82 36.63
N ASP A 649 12.32 3.96 37.59
CA ASP A 649 12.33 2.51 37.41
C ASP A 649 10.95 2.00 36.98
N ASP A 650 9.88 2.48 37.61
CA ASP A 650 8.51 2.13 37.21
C ASP A 650 8.23 2.61 35.78
N LEU A 651 8.64 3.83 35.43
CA LEU A 651 8.47 4.34 34.07
C LEU A 651 9.27 3.54 33.03
N GLN A 652 10.48 3.09 33.37
CA GLN A 652 11.34 2.32 32.49
C GLN A 652 10.89 0.87 32.33
N TYR A 653 10.59 0.19 33.44
CA TYR A 653 10.33 -1.24 33.45
C TYR A 653 8.84 -1.58 33.28
N VAL A 654 7.92 -0.70 33.66
CA VAL A 654 6.46 -0.93 33.54
C VAL A 654 5.89 -0.29 32.27
N ALA A 655 6.24 0.97 31.98
CA ALA A 655 5.73 1.67 30.80
C ALA A 655 6.63 1.53 29.54
N GLY A 656 7.86 1.01 29.72
CA GLY A 656 8.79 0.73 28.62
C GLY A 656 9.42 1.99 28.02
N TYR A 657 9.59 3.05 28.80
CA TYR A 657 10.25 4.28 28.37
C TYR A 657 11.75 4.24 28.67
N THR A 658 12.56 4.79 27.77
CA THR A 658 13.95 5.13 28.09
C THR A 658 13.95 6.43 28.90
N VAL A 659 14.68 6.47 30.00
CA VAL A 659 14.74 7.64 30.90
C VAL A 659 16.09 8.34 30.72
N LEU A 660 16.07 9.64 30.41
CA LEU A 660 17.26 10.48 30.36
C LEU A 660 17.13 11.62 31.38
N THR A 661 18.08 11.69 32.32
CA THR A 661 18.07 12.73 33.37
C THR A 661 19.15 13.78 33.09
N PHE A 662 18.74 15.04 33.17
CA PHE A 662 19.61 16.21 33.25
C PHE A 662 19.65 16.69 34.70
N HIS A 663 20.83 16.83 35.28
CA HIS A 663 21.03 17.27 36.65
C HIS A 663 21.86 18.55 36.72
N TYR A 664 21.28 19.60 37.32
CA TYR A 664 21.84 20.96 37.32
C TYR A 664 23.25 21.13 37.94
N ARG A 665 23.73 20.18 38.76
CA ARG A 665 25.10 20.20 39.36
C ARG A 665 26.11 19.35 38.61
N GLN A 666 25.67 18.28 37.95
CA GLN A 666 26.54 17.31 37.29
C GLN A 666 26.75 17.65 35.81
N ASP A 667 25.78 18.33 35.18
CA ASP A 667 25.83 18.70 33.77
C ASP A 667 26.39 20.12 33.56
N GLN A 668 27.59 20.38 34.08
CA GLN A 668 28.29 21.66 33.84
C GLN A 668 28.65 21.86 32.34
N ASP A 669 28.66 20.76 31.57
CA ASP A 669 28.73 20.76 30.11
C ASP A 669 27.52 20.04 29.51
N LEU A 670 26.41 20.78 29.36
CA LEU A 670 25.16 20.31 28.72
C LEU A 670 25.40 19.64 27.35
N THR A 671 26.49 19.98 26.66
CA THR A 671 26.81 19.49 25.31
C THR A 671 26.92 17.96 25.24
N ALA A 672 27.49 17.31 26.25
CA ALA A 672 27.66 15.85 26.27
C ALA A 672 26.31 15.11 26.43
N LYS A 673 25.44 15.61 27.30
CA LYS A 673 24.08 15.07 27.50
C LYS A 673 23.17 15.35 26.30
N LEU A 674 23.34 16.49 25.64
CA LEU A 674 22.64 16.78 24.39
C LEU A 674 23.12 15.90 23.23
N ALA A 675 24.40 15.48 23.21
CA ALA A 675 24.89 14.49 22.26
C ALA A 675 24.30 13.09 22.51
N GLU A 676 24.18 12.68 23.78
CA GLU A 676 23.48 11.45 24.18
C GLU A 676 22.01 11.50 23.78
N LEU A 677 21.32 12.60 24.05
CA LEU A 677 19.94 12.83 23.59
C LEU A 677 19.83 12.72 22.06
N LYS A 678 20.74 13.35 21.32
CA LYS A 678 20.75 13.28 19.85
C LYS A 678 20.97 11.86 19.34
N ALA A 679 21.80 11.06 20.02
CA ALA A 679 22.01 9.66 19.69
C ALA A 679 20.82 8.75 20.02
N LEU A 680 19.99 9.12 21.01
CA LEU A 680 18.75 8.40 21.35
C LEU A 680 17.56 8.81 20.48
N LEU A 681 17.63 9.96 19.82
CA LEU A 681 16.59 10.49 18.93
C LEU A 681 16.76 10.08 17.46
N ASN A 682 17.99 9.76 17.07
CA ASN A 682 18.35 9.18 15.78
C ASN A 682 18.31 7.65 15.87
#